data_AF-A0A919CGP5-F1
#
_entry.id   AF-A0A919CGP5-F1
#
_cell.length_a   1.000
_cell.length_b   1.000
_cell.length_c   1.000
_cell.angle_alpha   90.00
_cell.angle_beta   90.00
_cell.angle_gamma   90.00
#
_symmetry.space_group_name_H-M   'P 1'
#
loop_
_entity.id
_entity.type
_entity.pdbx_description
1 polymer ?
#
loop_
_entity_poly.entity_id
_entity_poly.type
_entity_poly.pdbx_seq_one_letter_code
_entity_poly.pdbx_strand_id
1 'polypeptide(L)'
;METVPHAVDPNRAAQHGSVVMRLLDEIFPLVEGFYVDLHKNPELSHAEHRTASGVAEWLARTGYEVHKGIGGTGVVGILRNGPGPTVMLRADMDALPLEEKTGLPYASTARTDDAEGTEVPVMHACGHDAHTACLVGAADLLSETRDQWAGTVMVVAQPGEETLDGAQGMIDDGLYDRFGRPDVVLGQHLGPQPAGLISHRAGIILGAANSYRVRIFGEGGHASQPHTTVDPVLIAANVVSRLQGVVSREISPSEMAVLTVGRVQAGTKANIVPDEAYLEISTRALNDNVALQLETAVERIVRAEAAASGAGREPEVERFQSSGTTFNDPASTNEVASAHHAYFGDEYVIHLPDPSPATEDFCAFGLPGDMQPIPYVFWFVGATPHDVWESAPGSTPYEKMGNVPSNHSPYFAPAREPTLRAGLAAITVAALAYLGQENPDAAPVSVEAEEPSGAAVPGPAPVDAPARPVPQDALPPEPELSPDLPPMPEPVQAEPFQAESVPDGPPLGEPVPEDGPAPEGPPPGGPPTGEPVPGGPPSGEPVLDEPVPHAPEESYENPFLAASSSWTDVPDEPPAPGRTTADPQHADSTYPADMDRYLQEGDELGQAPPPQAPPSGPAYSGPSPEGSAQQGPPPPPEGEGERPDHDRRF
;
A
#
# COMPACT_ATOMS: atom_id res chain seq x y z
N MET A 1 -6.18 -29.11 11.46
CA MET A 1 -5.43 -28.28 12.42
C MET A 1 -6.15 -28.43 13.74
N GLU A 2 -5.56 -29.17 14.68
CA GLU A 2 -5.95 -29.10 16.09
C GLU A 2 -5.66 -27.68 16.60
N THR A 3 -6.39 -27.25 17.63
CA THR A 3 -6.30 -25.94 18.27
C THR A 3 -4.85 -25.52 18.50
N VAL A 4 -4.31 -24.60 17.69
CA VAL A 4 -4.01 -23.24 18.18
C VAL A 4 -3.52 -23.12 19.63
N PRO A 5 -2.45 -23.78 20.14
CA PRO A 5 -2.12 -23.64 21.56
C PRO A 5 -1.70 -22.20 21.84
N HIS A 6 -1.74 -21.72 23.09
CA HIS A 6 -1.26 -20.38 23.41
C HIS A 6 0.24 -20.23 23.07
N ALA A 7 0.59 -19.25 22.23
CA ALA A 7 1.94 -19.02 21.67
C ALA A 7 3.06 -18.75 22.68
N VAL A 8 2.75 -18.72 23.97
CA VAL A 8 3.72 -18.57 25.04
C VAL A 8 3.44 -19.67 26.07
N ASP A 9 4.03 -20.85 25.86
CA ASP A 9 4.11 -21.85 26.93
C ASP A 9 5.21 -21.39 27.91
N PRO A 10 4.88 -20.95 29.14
CA PRO A 10 5.87 -20.51 30.12
C PRO A 10 6.87 -21.63 30.51
N ASN A 11 6.64 -22.88 30.11
CA ASN A 11 7.56 -23.99 30.34
C ASN A 11 8.55 -24.23 29.19
N ARG A 12 8.36 -23.64 28.00
CA ARG A 12 9.30 -23.77 26.86
C ARG A 12 10.53 -22.85 26.96
N ALA A 13 10.49 -21.87 27.86
CA ALA A 13 11.65 -21.12 28.30
C ALA A 13 12.75 -22.00 28.96
N ALA A 14 12.55 -23.30 29.14
CA ALA A 14 13.51 -24.17 29.82
C ALA A 14 14.70 -24.64 28.94
N GLN A 15 14.68 -24.48 27.61
CA GLN A 15 15.77 -24.95 26.74
C GLN A 15 16.52 -23.84 25.98
N HIS A 16 15.99 -22.62 25.93
CA HIS A 16 16.67 -21.40 25.48
C HIS A 16 16.46 -20.21 26.44
N GLY A 17 16.18 -20.50 27.71
CA GLY A 17 15.85 -19.55 28.77
C GLY A 17 16.96 -18.61 29.16
N SER A 18 17.28 -17.67 28.28
CA SER A 18 18.04 -16.50 28.65
C SER A 18 17.28 -15.74 29.75
N VAL A 19 18.03 -15.12 30.67
CA VAL A 19 17.49 -14.22 31.69
C VAL A 19 16.47 -13.23 31.09
N VAL A 20 16.70 -12.81 29.85
CA VAL A 20 15.85 -11.94 29.03
C VAL A 20 14.39 -12.39 28.98
N MET A 21 14.11 -13.68 28.79
CA MET A 21 12.73 -14.16 28.60
C MET A 21 11.96 -14.29 29.91
N ARG A 22 12.66 -14.47 31.04
CA ARG A 22 12.03 -14.35 32.36
C ARG A 22 11.67 -12.89 32.67
N LEU A 23 12.51 -11.94 32.25
CA LEU A 23 12.25 -10.52 32.43
C LEU A 23 11.08 -10.03 31.57
N LEU A 24 10.76 -10.70 30.45
CA LEU A 24 9.59 -10.38 29.63
C LEU A 24 8.30 -10.38 30.46
N ASP A 25 8.09 -11.42 31.27
CA ASP A 25 6.91 -11.50 32.17
C ASP A 25 6.88 -10.38 33.20
N GLU A 26 8.04 -9.93 33.67
CA GLU A 26 8.16 -8.86 34.67
C GLU A 26 7.85 -7.48 34.06
N ILE A 27 8.28 -7.21 32.82
CA ILE A 27 8.04 -5.93 32.16
C ILE A 27 6.70 -5.86 31.42
N PHE A 28 6.07 -7.01 31.13
CA PHE A 28 4.85 -7.07 30.34
C PHE A 28 3.74 -6.11 30.82
N PRO A 29 3.45 -5.97 32.13
CA PRO A 29 2.44 -5.01 32.60
C PRO A 29 2.74 -3.55 32.22
N LEU A 30 4.02 -3.17 32.14
CA LEU A 30 4.43 -1.83 31.69
C LEU A 30 4.19 -1.67 30.19
N VAL A 31 4.56 -2.68 29.41
CA VAL A 31 4.38 -2.70 27.95
C VAL A 31 2.90 -2.66 27.59
N GLU A 32 2.09 -3.50 28.24
CA GLU A 32 0.63 -3.51 28.07
C GLU A 32 0.00 -2.17 28.48
N GLY A 33 0.46 -1.58 29.59
CA GLY A 33 0.01 -0.26 30.03
C GLY A 33 0.30 0.84 29.01
N PHE A 34 1.47 0.81 28.37
CA PHE A 34 1.84 1.76 27.35
C PHE A 34 1.07 1.55 26.04
N TYR A 35 0.90 0.30 25.60
CA TYR A 35 -0.01 -0.02 24.49
C TYR A 35 -1.42 0.56 24.73
N VAL A 36 -2.02 0.33 25.91
CA VAL A 36 -3.37 0.85 26.22
C VAL A 36 -3.40 2.38 26.24
N ASP A 37 -2.32 3.03 26.67
CA ASP A 37 -2.20 4.49 26.65
C ASP A 37 -2.11 5.03 25.23
N LEU A 38 -1.28 4.43 24.37
CA LEU A 38 -1.16 4.79 22.95
C LEU A 38 -2.48 4.56 22.21
N HIS A 39 -3.12 3.40 22.37
CA HIS A 39 -4.39 3.06 21.72
C HIS A 39 -5.51 4.06 22.04
N LYS A 40 -5.56 4.55 23.29
CA LYS A 40 -6.55 5.55 23.74
C LYS A 40 -6.29 6.96 23.23
N ASN A 41 -5.03 7.29 22.94
CA ASN A 41 -4.59 8.63 22.58
C ASN A 41 -3.76 8.59 21.29
N PRO A 42 -4.35 8.13 20.18
CA PRO A 42 -3.67 8.04 18.90
C PRO A 42 -3.47 9.44 18.29
N GLU A 43 -2.41 9.59 17.52
CA GLU A 43 -2.03 10.82 16.82
C GLU A 43 -1.77 10.53 15.34
N LEU A 44 -2.17 11.44 14.45
CA LEU A 44 -1.98 11.27 12.99
C LEU A 44 -0.51 11.35 12.59
N SER A 45 -0.20 10.83 11.40
CA SER A 45 1.10 10.95 10.73
C SER A 45 1.66 12.38 10.83
N HIS A 46 2.92 12.49 11.23
CA HIS A 46 3.68 13.74 11.47
C HIS A 46 3.19 14.63 12.63
N ALA A 47 2.17 14.20 13.38
CA ALA A 47 1.61 14.89 14.53
C ALA A 47 1.73 14.10 15.85
N GLU A 48 2.53 13.03 15.87
CA GLU A 48 2.71 12.04 16.95
C GLU A 48 3.57 12.56 18.12
N HIS A 49 3.35 13.81 18.53
CA HIS A 49 4.17 14.50 19.52
C HIS A 49 4.12 13.82 20.90
N ARG A 50 2.94 13.38 21.34
CA ARG A 50 2.76 12.71 22.64
C ARG A 50 3.35 11.31 22.61
N THR A 51 3.10 10.55 21.56
CA THR A 51 3.65 9.21 21.36
C THR A 51 5.18 9.25 21.32
N ALA A 52 5.77 10.16 20.53
CA ALA A 52 7.20 10.38 20.48
C ALA A 52 7.81 10.78 21.83
N SER A 53 7.14 11.64 22.61
CA SER A 53 7.60 11.97 23.97
C SER A 53 7.61 10.75 24.87
N GLY A 54 6.56 9.93 24.84
CA GLY A 54 6.46 8.70 25.63
C GLY A 54 7.57 7.70 25.29
N VAL A 55 7.86 7.50 24.01
CA VAL A 55 8.99 6.68 23.55
C VAL A 55 10.32 7.23 24.08
N ALA A 56 10.57 8.53 23.89
CA ALA A 56 11.81 9.15 24.33
C ALA A 56 12.02 9.05 25.85
N GLU A 57 10.95 9.23 26.63
CA GLU A 57 10.99 9.07 28.09
C GLU A 57 11.28 7.63 28.51
N TRP A 58 10.72 6.64 27.80
CA TRP A 58 11.02 5.22 28.04
C TRP A 58 12.48 4.88 27.73
N LEU A 59 12.99 5.34 26.59
CA LEU A 59 14.37 5.06 26.20
C LEU A 59 15.37 5.75 27.14
N ALA A 60 15.08 6.97 27.57
CA ALA A 60 15.95 7.69 28.50
C ALA A 60 16.05 7.00 29.87
N ARG A 61 14.92 6.51 30.42
CA ARG A 61 14.94 5.81 31.72
C ARG A 61 15.62 4.45 31.67
N THR A 62 15.68 3.83 30.49
CA THR A 62 16.38 2.56 30.25
C THR A 62 17.84 2.78 29.82
N GLY A 63 18.36 4.01 29.88
CA GLY A 63 19.78 4.30 29.69
C GLY A 63 20.24 4.35 28.23
N TYR A 64 19.33 4.56 27.29
CA TYR A 64 19.69 4.91 25.91
C TYR A 64 20.09 6.39 25.82
N GLU A 65 21.01 6.69 24.89
CA GLU A 65 21.20 8.05 24.39
C GLU A 65 20.05 8.38 23.43
N VAL A 66 19.22 9.37 23.79
CA VAL A 66 17.97 9.65 23.06
C VAL A 66 18.06 10.94 22.27
N HIS A 67 17.70 10.86 20.99
CA HIS A 67 17.58 11.97 20.07
C HIS A 67 16.15 12.06 19.55
N LYS A 68 15.52 13.20 19.76
CA LYS A 68 14.17 13.51 19.28
C LYS A 68 14.23 14.43 18.08
N GLY A 69 13.14 14.50 17.35
CA GLY A 69 12.99 15.50 16.29
C GLY A 69 13.68 15.08 15.00
N ILE A 70 13.79 13.78 14.74
CA ILE A 70 14.44 13.23 13.54
C ILE A 70 13.37 13.02 12.49
N GLY A 71 13.43 13.74 11.36
CA GLY A 71 12.40 13.66 10.33
C GLY A 71 11.01 14.06 10.85
N GLY A 72 10.93 15.11 11.68
CA GLY A 72 9.68 15.54 12.32
C GLY A 72 9.58 15.04 13.77
N THR A 73 8.71 14.07 14.04
CA THR A 73 8.44 13.50 15.38
C THR A 73 9.27 12.26 15.70
N GLY A 74 10.13 11.80 14.78
CA GLY A 74 10.91 10.58 14.96
C GLY A 74 11.87 10.64 16.15
N VAL A 75 12.07 9.47 16.77
CA VAL A 75 12.92 9.27 17.95
C VAL A 75 13.95 8.19 17.66
N VAL A 76 15.21 8.50 17.95
CA VAL A 76 16.33 7.57 17.85
C VAL A 76 16.92 7.35 19.24
N GLY A 77 17.04 6.10 19.66
CA GLY A 77 17.74 5.70 20.88
C GLY A 77 18.97 4.87 20.56
N ILE A 78 20.14 5.23 21.09
CA ILE A 78 21.38 4.46 20.91
C ILE A 78 21.80 3.84 22.23
N LEU A 79 22.00 2.52 22.23
CA LEU A 79 22.61 1.81 23.35
C LEU A 79 23.83 1.01 22.92
N ARG A 80 24.99 1.39 23.44
CA ARG A 80 26.28 0.74 23.16
C ARG A 80 26.67 -0.22 24.29
N ASN A 81 27.19 -1.38 23.92
CA ASN A 81 27.57 -2.42 24.85
C ASN A 81 28.80 -3.21 24.33
N GLY A 82 29.95 -2.53 24.28
CA GLY A 82 31.18 -3.12 23.77
C GLY A 82 31.24 -3.23 22.24
N PRO A 83 32.28 -3.88 21.70
CA PRO A 83 32.42 -4.10 20.26
C PRO A 83 31.42 -5.16 19.77
N GLY A 84 30.91 -5.00 18.56
CA GLY A 84 29.95 -5.91 17.94
C GLY A 84 29.15 -5.21 16.84
N PRO A 85 28.17 -5.89 16.24
CA PRO A 85 27.33 -5.32 15.20
C PRO A 85 26.43 -4.22 15.76
N THR A 86 25.93 -3.36 14.87
CA THR A 86 24.87 -2.40 15.13
C THR A 86 23.56 -2.93 14.55
N VAL A 87 22.60 -3.24 15.40
CA VAL A 87 21.26 -3.70 14.98
C VAL A 87 20.26 -2.57 15.16
N MET A 88 19.55 -2.23 14.09
CA MET A 88 18.46 -1.26 14.13
C MET A 88 17.12 -1.96 14.35
N LEU A 89 16.36 -1.53 15.36
CA LEU A 89 15.00 -1.99 15.65
C LEU A 89 14.02 -0.86 15.32
N ARG A 90 13.11 -1.10 14.37
CA ARG A 90 12.12 -0.11 13.92
C ARG A 90 10.73 -0.45 14.45
N ALA A 91 10.00 0.58 14.87
CA ALA A 91 8.53 0.59 14.92
C ALA A 91 8.01 1.95 14.43
N ASP A 92 6.92 1.93 13.69
CA ASP A 92 6.10 3.08 13.34
C ASP A 92 5.22 3.52 14.53
N MET A 93 4.78 4.78 14.53
CA MET A 93 4.10 5.42 15.67
C MET A 93 2.74 6.03 15.33
N ASP A 94 2.43 6.26 14.06
CA ASP A 94 1.25 7.01 13.63
C ASP A 94 -0.05 6.21 13.66
N ALA A 95 -1.16 6.94 13.67
CA ALA A 95 -2.51 6.41 13.60
C ALA A 95 -3.24 6.94 12.37
N LEU A 96 -4.47 6.44 12.15
CA LEU A 96 -5.28 6.75 10.98
C LEU A 96 -6.49 7.65 11.32
N PRO A 97 -6.97 8.48 10.37
CA PRO A 97 -8.16 9.32 10.52
C PRO A 97 -9.45 8.47 10.41
N LEU A 98 -9.65 7.55 11.35
CA LEU A 98 -10.71 6.55 11.37
C LEU A 98 -11.44 6.53 12.71
N GLU A 99 -12.76 6.38 12.68
CA GLU A 99 -13.57 6.19 13.88
C GLU A 99 -13.44 4.75 14.39
N GLU A 100 -13.02 4.59 15.64
CA GLU A 100 -12.95 3.27 16.28
C GLU A 100 -14.33 2.72 16.65
N LYS A 101 -14.60 1.47 16.24
CA LYS A 101 -15.87 0.76 16.46
C LYS A 101 -15.70 -0.59 17.14
N THR A 102 -14.54 -0.83 17.75
CA THR A 102 -14.18 -2.09 18.42
C THR A 102 -15.04 -2.35 19.66
N GLY A 103 -15.51 -1.29 20.33
CA GLY A 103 -16.20 -1.38 21.62
C GLY A 103 -15.29 -1.75 22.79
N LEU A 104 -13.97 -1.71 22.61
CA LEU A 104 -13.01 -2.01 23.66
C LEU A 104 -13.13 -1.00 24.82
N PRO A 105 -12.87 -1.40 26.08
CA PRO A 105 -12.87 -0.48 27.23
C PRO A 105 -11.83 0.64 27.14
N TYR A 106 -10.93 0.53 26.18
CA TYR A 106 -9.85 1.45 25.89
C TYR A 106 -9.87 1.96 24.45
N ALA A 107 -11.01 1.84 23.76
CA ALA A 107 -11.18 2.40 22.43
C ALA A 107 -10.90 3.91 22.44
N SER A 108 -10.26 4.40 21.38
CA SER A 108 -10.03 5.80 21.11
C SER A 108 -11.35 6.56 21.00
N THR A 109 -11.34 7.76 21.56
CA THR A 109 -12.35 8.80 21.29
C THR A 109 -11.69 10.09 20.81
N ALA A 110 -10.40 10.02 20.47
CA ALA A 110 -9.61 11.16 20.04
C ALA A 110 -10.10 11.71 18.70
N ARG A 111 -10.02 13.03 18.58
CA ARG A 111 -10.32 13.79 17.36
C ARG A 111 -9.24 14.85 17.18
N THR A 112 -8.84 15.11 15.95
CA THR A 112 -7.85 16.14 15.61
C THR A 112 -8.15 16.71 14.23
N ASP A 113 -7.55 17.86 13.90
CA ASP A 113 -7.59 18.39 12.54
C ASP A 113 -6.62 17.59 11.64
N ASP A 114 -7.08 17.20 10.45
CA ASP A 114 -6.24 16.63 9.40
C ASP A 114 -5.41 17.72 8.67
N ALA A 115 -4.66 17.32 7.64
CA ALA A 115 -3.80 18.23 6.88
C ALA A 115 -4.59 19.34 6.17
N GLU A 116 -5.88 19.11 5.89
CA GLU A 116 -6.81 20.06 5.28
C GLU A 116 -7.54 20.93 6.32
N GLY A 117 -7.27 20.74 7.62
CA GLY A 117 -7.91 21.47 8.71
C GLY A 117 -9.33 20.99 9.02
N THR A 118 -9.68 19.78 8.61
CA THR A 118 -10.97 19.13 8.91
C THR A 118 -10.83 18.27 10.16
N GLU A 119 -11.74 18.45 11.12
CA GLU A 119 -11.72 17.64 12.34
C GLU A 119 -12.18 16.20 12.05
N VAL A 120 -11.28 15.24 12.28
CA VAL A 120 -11.48 13.81 12.03
C VAL A 120 -11.30 12.98 13.31
N PRO A 121 -11.98 11.83 13.46
CA PRO A 121 -11.67 10.86 14.50
C PRO A 121 -10.32 10.16 14.22
N VAL A 122 -9.68 9.64 15.25
CA VAL A 122 -8.35 9.00 15.13
C VAL A 122 -8.33 7.62 15.81
N MET A 123 -7.74 6.61 15.16
CA MET A 123 -7.64 5.22 15.65
C MET A 123 -6.32 4.57 15.21
N HIS A 124 -5.68 3.81 16.09
CA HIS A 124 -4.61 2.87 15.71
C HIS A 124 -5.20 1.61 15.04
N ALA A 125 -5.67 1.77 13.80
CA ALA A 125 -6.27 0.67 13.05
C ALA A 125 -5.24 -0.17 12.27
N CYS A 126 -3.95 0.13 12.40
CA CYS A 126 -2.86 -0.62 11.77
C CYS A 126 -1.93 -1.33 12.77
N GLY A 127 -2.05 -1.02 14.08
CA GLY A 127 -1.29 -1.68 15.15
C GLY A 127 0.01 -1.00 15.57
N HIS A 128 0.25 0.24 15.13
CA HIS A 128 1.51 0.99 15.38
C HIS A 128 1.73 1.28 16.87
N ASP A 129 0.66 1.36 17.66
CA ASP A 129 0.70 1.38 19.12
C ASP A 129 1.30 0.09 19.72
N ALA A 130 0.92 -1.07 19.19
CA ALA A 130 1.49 -2.35 19.59
C ALA A 130 2.95 -2.49 19.12
N HIS A 131 3.27 -2.03 17.91
CA HIS A 131 4.64 -2.01 17.40
C HIS A 131 5.54 -1.16 18.32
N THR A 132 5.10 0.07 18.60
CA THR A 132 5.80 1.01 19.48
C THR A 132 5.95 0.47 20.91
N ALA A 133 4.90 -0.14 21.47
CA ALA A 133 4.97 -0.75 22.80
C ALA A 133 5.96 -1.93 22.84
N CYS A 134 5.95 -2.79 21.83
CA CYS A 134 6.92 -3.89 21.74
C CYS A 134 8.35 -3.38 21.56
N LEU A 135 8.55 -2.31 20.79
CA LEU A 135 9.87 -1.70 20.56
C LEU A 135 10.48 -1.19 21.87
N VAL A 136 9.74 -0.38 22.64
CA VAL A 136 10.27 0.15 23.91
C VAL A 136 10.45 -0.95 24.97
N GLY A 137 9.59 -1.97 24.96
CA GLY A 137 9.75 -3.15 25.81
C GLY A 137 11.02 -3.94 25.47
N ALA A 138 11.31 -4.15 24.20
CA ALA A 138 12.53 -4.84 23.75
C ALA A 138 13.78 -4.02 24.09
N ALA A 139 13.70 -2.70 23.93
CA ALA A 139 14.77 -1.79 24.33
C ALA A 139 15.09 -1.91 25.83
N ASP A 140 14.05 -2.01 26.67
CA ASP A 140 14.15 -2.24 28.12
C ASP A 140 14.84 -3.57 28.42
N LEU A 141 14.37 -4.67 27.83
CA LEU A 141 14.96 -6.00 28.01
C LEU A 141 16.44 -6.04 27.63
N LEU A 142 16.81 -5.46 26.48
CA LEU A 142 18.20 -5.39 26.03
C LEU A 142 19.04 -4.52 26.97
N SER A 143 18.47 -3.48 27.57
CA SER A 143 19.18 -2.67 28.56
C SER A 143 19.47 -3.42 29.86
N GLU A 144 18.49 -4.15 30.38
CA GLU A 144 18.61 -4.90 31.64
C GLU A 144 19.50 -6.16 31.49
N THR A 145 19.77 -6.60 30.27
CA THR A 145 20.51 -7.84 29.97
C THR A 145 21.80 -7.61 29.20
N ARG A 146 22.45 -6.46 29.42
CA ARG A 146 23.74 -6.09 28.77
C ARG A 146 24.85 -7.14 28.96
N ASP A 147 24.79 -8.00 29.96
CA ASP A 147 25.73 -9.10 30.14
C ASP A 147 25.52 -10.28 29.16
N GLN A 148 24.40 -10.30 28.44
CA GLN A 148 24.00 -11.39 27.53
C GLN A 148 24.32 -11.12 26.05
N TRP A 149 24.75 -9.89 25.72
CA TRP A 149 24.96 -9.47 24.34
C TRP A 149 26.11 -8.46 24.21
N ALA A 150 26.60 -8.21 22.99
CA ALA A 150 27.58 -7.17 22.71
C ALA A 150 27.31 -6.48 21.37
N GLY A 151 27.71 -5.22 21.24
CA GLY A 151 27.49 -4.41 20.03
C GLY A 151 26.72 -3.12 20.32
N THR A 152 25.86 -2.70 19.40
CA THR A 152 25.02 -1.51 19.52
C THR A 152 23.58 -1.81 19.12
N VAL A 153 22.62 -1.36 19.93
CA VAL A 153 21.20 -1.32 19.59
C VAL A 153 20.86 0.10 19.17
N MET A 154 20.29 0.25 17.97
CA MET A 154 19.72 1.50 17.46
C MET A 154 18.19 1.36 17.42
N VAL A 155 17.50 1.95 18.39
CA VAL A 155 16.04 2.04 18.38
C VAL A 155 15.62 3.19 17.48
N VAL A 156 14.70 2.94 16.55
CA VAL A 156 14.11 3.95 15.67
C VAL A 156 12.59 3.86 15.79
N ALA A 157 12.00 4.85 16.43
CA ALA A 157 10.56 5.04 16.42
C ALA A 157 10.21 6.06 15.33
N GLN A 158 9.63 5.56 14.25
CA GLN A 158 9.40 6.26 13.00
C GLN A 158 8.02 6.93 13.00
N PRO A 159 7.91 8.19 12.57
CA PRO A 159 6.61 8.82 12.31
C PRO A 159 6.10 8.51 10.90
N GLY A 160 4.85 8.83 10.60
CA GLY A 160 4.34 8.95 9.22
C GLY A 160 4.55 7.76 8.29
N GLU A 161 4.36 6.53 8.77
CA GLU A 161 4.35 5.36 7.89
C GLU A 161 3.14 5.39 6.94
N GLU A 162 1.97 5.80 7.43
CA GLU A 162 0.71 5.76 6.67
C GLU A 162 0.71 6.76 5.50
N THR A 163 1.61 7.76 5.54
CA THR A 163 1.87 8.71 4.45
C THR A 163 3.00 8.26 3.51
N LEU A 164 3.68 7.15 3.83
CA LEU A 164 4.81 6.54 3.11
C LEU A 164 6.01 7.48 2.89
N ASP A 165 6.22 8.44 3.78
CA ASP A 165 7.31 9.42 3.71
C ASP A 165 8.10 9.55 5.02
N GLY A 166 7.69 8.86 6.07
CA GLY A 166 8.31 8.90 7.39
C GLY A 166 9.74 8.37 7.42
N ALA A 167 9.96 7.18 6.87
CA ALA A 167 11.29 6.55 6.83
C ALA A 167 12.28 7.41 6.03
N GLN A 168 11.87 7.86 4.84
CA GLN A 168 12.69 8.75 4.01
C GLN A 168 12.93 10.09 4.70
N GLY A 169 11.93 10.67 5.36
CA GLY A 169 12.06 11.91 6.12
C GLY A 169 13.09 11.82 7.25
N MET A 170 13.19 10.68 7.94
CA MET A 170 14.25 10.46 8.94
C MET A 170 15.63 10.35 8.30
N ILE A 171 15.74 9.66 7.16
CA ILE A 171 17.01 9.51 6.41
C ILE A 171 17.49 10.87 5.92
N ASP A 172 16.59 11.66 5.32
CA ASP A 172 16.87 13.01 4.80
C ASP A 172 17.26 14.00 5.92
N ASP A 173 16.75 13.81 7.14
CA ASP A 173 17.16 14.54 8.34
C ASP A 173 18.43 13.97 9.02
N GLY A 174 19.19 13.17 8.26
CA GLY A 174 20.54 12.74 8.59
C GLY A 174 20.61 11.57 9.57
N LEU A 175 19.61 10.68 9.62
CA LEU A 175 19.62 9.49 10.50
C LEU A 175 20.97 8.76 10.47
N TYR A 176 21.43 8.35 9.29
CA TYR A 176 22.68 7.59 9.17
C TYR A 176 23.94 8.44 9.28
N ASP A 177 23.89 9.70 8.87
CA ASP A 177 25.01 10.63 9.03
C ASP A 177 25.31 10.91 10.52
N ARG A 178 24.27 10.93 11.35
CA ARG A 178 24.37 11.26 12.77
C ARG A 178 24.67 10.05 13.65
N PHE A 179 24.10 8.89 13.33
CA PHE A 179 24.14 7.73 14.21
C PHE A 179 24.90 6.53 13.65
N GLY A 180 25.34 6.62 12.38
CA GLY A 180 26.00 5.54 11.65
C GLY A 180 25.01 4.59 10.98
N ARG A 181 25.50 3.80 10.01
CA ARG A 181 24.69 2.78 9.34
C ARG A 181 24.66 1.50 10.19
N PRO A 182 23.49 0.89 10.44
CA PRO A 182 23.41 -0.43 11.06
C PRO A 182 23.90 -1.52 10.12
N ASP A 183 24.29 -2.66 10.69
CA ASP A 183 24.61 -3.88 9.96
C ASP A 183 23.34 -4.61 9.47
N VAL A 184 22.22 -4.44 10.19
CA VAL A 184 20.90 -4.97 9.81
C VAL A 184 19.77 -4.09 10.37
N VAL A 185 18.67 -3.97 9.61
CA VAL A 185 17.42 -3.34 10.07
C VAL A 185 16.35 -4.39 10.31
N LEU A 186 15.70 -4.35 11.47
CA LEU A 186 14.66 -5.30 11.87
C LEU A 186 13.36 -4.55 12.12
N GLY A 187 12.27 -5.05 11.54
CA GLY A 187 10.92 -4.50 11.69
C GLY A 187 9.88 -5.62 11.73
N GLN A 188 8.74 -5.33 12.32
CA GLN A 188 7.63 -6.28 12.37
C GLN A 188 6.30 -5.55 12.26
N HIS A 189 5.29 -6.26 11.78
CA HIS A 189 3.96 -5.69 11.62
C HIS A 189 2.88 -6.66 12.10
N LEU A 190 1.83 -6.13 12.72
CA LEU A 190 0.66 -6.92 13.07
C LEU A 190 -0.12 -7.33 11.82
N GLY A 191 -0.46 -8.61 11.74
CA GLY A 191 -1.26 -9.17 10.67
C GLY A 191 -2.53 -9.86 11.17
N PRO A 192 -3.50 -10.11 10.27
CA PRO A 192 -4.79 -10.71 10.61
C PRO A 192 -4.73 -12.21 10.92
N GLN A 193 -3.54 -12.83 10.92
CA GLN A 193 -3.33 -14.22 11.34
C GLN A 193 -3.68 -14.42 12.84
N PRO A 194 -3.86 -15.67 13.31
CA PRO A 194 -4.09 -15.96 14.73
C PRO A 194 -3.03 -15.32 15.63
N ALA A 195 -3.48 -14.79 16.76
CA ALA A 195 -2.63 -14.12 17.74
C ALA A 195 -1.40 -14.96 18.12
N GLY A 196 -0.22 -14.37 18.00
CA GLY A 196 1.05 -14.99 18.37
C GLY A 196 1.72 -15.86 17.30
N LEU A 197 1.12 -16.01 16.11
CA LEU A 197 1.77 -16.61 14.95
C LEU A 197 2.83 -15.66 14.38
N ILE A 198 4.02 -16.14 14.05
CA ILE A 198 5.09 -15.38 13.40
C ILE A 198 5.21 -15.84 11.95
N SER A 199 5.15 -14.92 10.99
CA SER A 199 5.23 -15.26 9.56
C SER A 199 6.41 -14.59 8.89
N HIS A 200 7.27 -15.38 8.26
CA HIS A 200 8.48 -14.93 7.56
C HIS A 200 8.39 -15.17 6.06
N ARG A 201 9.06 -14.29 5.29
CA ARG A 201 9.25 -14.48 3.86
C ARG A 201 10.57 -13.84 3.43
N ALA A 202 11.43 -14.63 2.80
CA ALA A 202 12.62 -14.12 2.13
C ALA A 202 12.25 -13.52 0.77
N GLY A 203 12.96 -12.48 0.35
CA GLY A 203 12.63 -11.71 -0.84
C GLY A 203 11.39 -10.83 -0.62
N ILE A 204 10.61 -10.63 -1.67
CA ILE A 204 9.47 -9.70 -1.64
C ILE A 204 8.43 -10.20 -0.63
N ILE A 205 8.17 -9.42 0.42
CA ILE A 205 7.12 -9.66 1.42
C ILE A 205 5.94 -8.70 1.27
N LEU A 206 6.19 -7.45 0.84
CA LEU A 206 5.19 -6.42 0.57
C LEU A 206 5.38 -5.80 -0.81
N GLY A 207 4.29 -5.31 -1.38
CA GLY A 207 4.26 -4.70 -2.71
C GLY A 207 4.64 -3.23 -2.72
N ALA A 208 5.12 -2.78 -3.87
CA ALA A 208 5.34 -1.37 -4.17
C ALA A 208 4.00 -0.64 -4.34
N ALA A 209 3.98 0.65 -4.00
CA ALA A 209 2.87 1.56 -4.24
C ALA A 209 3.37 2.87 -4.84
N ASN A 210 2.60 3.41 -5.79
CA ASN A 210 2.75 4.81 -6.19
C ASN A 210 1.38 5.48 -6.33
N SER A 211 1.28 6.73 -5.89
CA SER A 211 0.10 7.57 -6.06
C SER A 211 0.45 8.82 -6.88
N TYR A 212 -0.43 9.17 -7.80
CA TYR A 212 -0.25 10.26 -8.76
C TYR A 212 -1.41 11.25 -8.69
N ARG A 213 -1.11 12.54 -8.74
CA ARG A 213 -2.06 13.61 -9.07
C ARG A 213 -1.89 13.98 -10.53
N VAL A 214 -2.99 14.02 -11.26
CA VAL A 214 -2.99 14.35 -12.68
C VAL A 214 -3.94 15.52 -12.92
N ARG A 215 -3.43 16.59 -13.53
CA ARG A 215 -4.24 17.71 -14.03
C ARG A 215 -4.21 17.74 -15.55
N ILE A 216 -5.39 17.66 -16.13
CA ILE A 216 -5.62 17.69 -17.57
C ILE A 216 -6.23 19.04 -17.91
N PHE A 217 -5.63 19.74 -18.87
CA PHE A 217 -6.07 21.07 -19.30
C PHE A 217 -6.84 20.98 -20.61
N GLY A 218 -7.98 21.66 -20.67
CA GLY A 218 -8.81 21.82 -21.85
C GLY A 218 -9.03 23.30 -22.18
N GLU A 219 -10.11 23.57 -22.90
CA GLU A 219 -10.61 24.91 -23.21
C GLU A 219 -12.12 24.91 -23.00
N GLY A 220 -12.59 25.61 -21.97
CA GLY A 220 -13.99 25.63 -21.60
C GLY A 220 -14.87 26.47 -22.52
N GLY A 221 -16.19 26.28 -22.40
CA GLY A 221 -17.15 26.98 -23.23
C GLY A 221 -18.59 26.51 -23.05
N HIS A 222 -19.48 27.03 -23.91
CA HIS A 222 -20.87 26.62 -23.88
C HIS A 222 -21.02 25.20 -24.45
N ALA A 223 -21.65 24.29 -23.70
CA ALA A 223 -21.81 22.89 -24.11
C ALA A 223 -22.60 22.67 -25.44
N SER A 224 -23.29 23.70 -25.96
CA SER A 224 -23.96 23.64 -27.27
C SER A 224 -23.02 23.96 -28.44
N GLN A 225 -21.80 24.41 -28.15
CA GLN A 225 -20.77 24.78 -29.12
C GLN A 225 -19.47 23.99 -28.87
N PRO A 226 -19.50 22.65 -28.82
CA PRO A 226 -18.32 21.85 -28.45
C PRO A 226 -17.14 21.98 -29.45
N HIS A 227 -17.41 22.42 -30.68
CA HIS A 227 -16.39 22.68 -31.69
C HIS A 227 -15.49 23.90 -31.39
N THR A 228 -15.82 24.70 -30.38
CA THR A 228 -15.01 25.83 -29.90
C THR A 228 -14.33 25.53 -28.56
N THR A 229 -14.29 24.26 -28.15
CA THR A 229 -13.77 23.82 -26.85
C THR A 229 -12.84 22.64 -27.02
N VAL A 230 -12.02 22.38 -26.01
CA VAL A 230 -11.32 21.11 -25.81
C VAL A 230 -11.82 20.55 -24.48
N ASP A 231 -12.60 19.48 -24.53
CA ASP A 231 -13.32 18.99 -23.35
C ASP A 231 -12.44 18.08 -22.46
N PRO A 232 -11.97 18.53 -21.28
CA PRO A 232 -11.13 17.72 -20.42
C PRO A 232 -11.90 16.61 -19.69
N VAL A 233 -13.24 16.66 -19.66
CA VAL A 233 -14.07 15.55 -19.15
C VAL A 233 -13.92 14.34 -20.07
N LEU A 234 -13.98 14.57 -21.38
CA LEU A 234 -13.79 13.52 -22.39
C LEU A 234 -12.36 12.96 -22.33
N ILE A 235 -11.35 13.83 -22.20
CA ILE A 235 -9.95 13.40 -22.05
C ILE A 235 -9.80 12.52 -20.80
N ALA A 236 -10.31 12.95 -19.65
CA ALA A 236 -10.25 12.17 -18.41
C ALA A 236 -10.93 10.79 -18.56
N ALA A 237 -12.09 10.73 -19.20
CA ALA A 237 -12.80 9.46 -19.44
C ALA A 237 -12.00 8.51 -20.35
N ASN A 238 -11.34 9.05 -21.37
CA ASN A 238 -10.46 8.28 -22.25
C ASN A 238 -9.23 7.77 -21.51
N VAL A 239 -8.59 8.62 -20.69
CA VAL A 239 -7.48 8.21 -19.81
C VAL A 239 -7.90 7.05 -18.90
N VAL A 240 -9.01 7.18 -18.17
CA VAL A 240 -9.51 6.12 -17.27
C VAL A 240 -9.70 4.81 -18.04
N SER A 241 -10.34 4.88 -19.21
CA SER A 241 -10.61 3.69 -20.04
C SER A 241 -9.33 3.07 -20.60
N ARG A 242 -8.38 3.90 -21.04
CA ARG A 242 -7.13 3.46 -21.68
C ARG A 242 -6.16 2.85 -20.68
N LEU A 243 -6.11 3.37 -19.45
CA LEU A 243 -5.27 2.84 -18.38
C LEU A 243 -5.57 1.37 -18.06
N GLN A 244 -6.80 0.91 -18.27
CA GLN A 244 -7.17 -0.51 -18.08
C GLN A 244 -6.46 -1.44 -19.08
N GLY A 245 -6.04 -0.90 -20.23
CA GLY A 245 -5.21 -1.59 -21.21
C GLY A 245 -3.83 -1.95 -20.69
N VAL A 246 -3.29 -1.22 -19.70
CA VAL A 246 -1.96 -1.47 -19.14
C VAL A 246 -1.94 -2.82 -18.43
N VAL A 247 -2.76 -2.98 -17.39
CA VAL A 247 -2.83 -4.25 -16.64
C VAL A 247 -3.29 -5.40 -17.54
N SER A 248 -4.28 -5.16 -18.41
CA SER A 248 -4.85 -6.25 -19.19
C SER A 248 -3.98 -6.69 -20.37
N ARG A 249 -3.19 -5.81 -21.00
CA ARG A 249 -2.48 -6.08 -22.27
C ARG A 249 -0.96 -5.85 -22.21
N GLU A 250 -0.45 -5.04 -21.29
CA GLU A 250 0.98 -4.70 -21.22
C GLU A 250 1.71 -5.44 -20.10
N ILE A 251 1.02 -5.79 -19.01
CA ILE A 251 1.58 -6.59 -17.91
C ILE A 251 1.44 -8.09 -18.21
N SER A 252 2.48 -8.86 -17.87
CA SER A 252 2.45 -10.32 -17.95
C SER A 252 1.32 -10.88 -17.06
N PRO A 253 0.49 -11.83 -17.53
CA PRO A 253 -0.53 -12.46 -16.70
C PRO A 253 0.00 -13.20 -15.46
N SER A 254 1.31 -13.46 -15.39
CA SER A 254 1.96 -14.08 -14.23
C SER A 254 2.45 -13.06 -13.19
N GLU A 255 2.38 -11.77 -13.48
CA GLU A 255 2.78 -10.69 -12.58
C GLU A 255 1.55 -10.08 -11.90
N MET A 256 1.75 -9.57 -10.68
CA MET A 256 0.73 -8.79 -10.00
C MET A 256 0.88 -7.32 -10.34
N ALA A 257 -0.20 -6.72 -10.82
CA ALA A 257 -0.33 -5.28 -11.00
C ALA A 257 -1.75 -4.83 -10.68
N VAL A 258 -1.87 -3.71 -9.96
CA VAL A 258 -3.12 -2.99 -9.76
C VAL A 258 -2.92 -1.57 -10.26
N LEU A 259 -3.92 -1.07 -11.01
CA LEU A 259 -3.98 0.31 -11.43
C LEU A 259 -5.41 0.80 -11.21
N THR A 260 -5.56 1.73 -10.27
CA THR A 260 -6.87 2.25 -9.85
C THR A 260 -6.89 3.75 -10.07
N VAL A 261 -7.92 4.26 -10.75
CA VAL A 261 -8.25 5.69 -10.72
C VAL A 261 -9.22 5.93 -9.57
N GLY A 262 -8.72 6.44 -8.44
CA GLY A 262 -9.49 6.60 -7.20
C GLY A 262 -10.35 7.85 -7.18
N ARG A 263 -9.98 8.88 -7.95
CA ARG A 263 -10.67 10.17 -8.01
C ARG A 263 -10.72 10.69 -9.43
N VAL A 264 -11.89 11.21 -9.83
CA VAL A 264 -12.08 11.98 -11.07
C VAL A 264 -12.97 13.17 -10.75
N GLN A 265 -12.51 14.38 -11.05
CA GLN A 265 -13.27 15.61 -10.83
C GLN A 265 -13.12 16.55 -12.02
N ALA A 266 -14.26 17.03 -12.55
CA ALA A 266 -14.28 18.02 -13.63
C ALA A 266 -15.67 18.67 -13.71
N GLY A 267 -15.72 19.96 -14.06
CA GLY A 267 -16.98 20.65 -14.30
C GLY A 267 -17.71 21.13 -13.05
N THR A 268 -18.71 21.98 -13.28
CA THR A 268 -19.56 22.56 -12.23
C THR A 268 -21.05 22.55 -12.59
N LYS A 269 -21.38 22.63 -13.89
CA LYS A 269 -22.75 22.62 -14.41
C LYS A 269 -22.82 21.83 -15.71
N ALA A 270 -23.96 21.18 -15.96
CA ALA A 270 -24.16 20.32 -17.12
C ALA A 270 -24.10 21.04 -18.50
N ASN A 271 -24.27 22.37 -18.54
CA ASN A 271 -24.26 23.14 -19.79
C ASN A 271 -22.96 23.91 -20.06
N ILE A 272 -21.90 23.62 -19.30
CA ILE A 272 -20.58 24.25 -19.40
C ILE A 272 -19.53 23.15 -19.58
N VAL A 273 -18.71 23.27 -20.61
CA VAL A 273 -17.46 22.50 -20.75
C VAL A 273 -16.41 23.16 -19.83
N PRO A 274 -15.78 22.44 -18.90
CA PRO A 274 -14.77 23.01 -18.01
C PRO A 274 -13.41 23.25 -18.68
N ASP A 275 -12.55 24.02 -18.01
CA ASP A 275 -11.18 24.30 -18.45
C ASP A 275 -10.15 23.23 -17.99
N GLU A 276 -10.49 22.42 -16.98
CA GLU A 276 -9.61 21.35 -16.48
C GLU A 276 -10.37 20.15 -15.91
N ALA A 277 -9.66 19.03 -15.80
CA ALA A 277 -10.04 17.84 -15.06
C ALA A 277 -8.90 17.38 -14.15
N TYR A 278 -9.24 16.82 -13.00
CA TYR A 278 -8.31 16.34 -11.99
C TYR A 278 -8.54 14.86 -11.70
N LEU A 279 -7.47 14.07 -11.69
CA LEU A 279 -7.50 12.65 -11.37
C LEU A 279 -6.49 12.32 -10.27
N GLU A 280 -6.82 11.35 -9.43
CA GLU A 280 -5.84 10.66 -8.57
C GLU A 280 -5.79 9.18 -8.94
N ILE A 281 -4.57 8.69 -9.14
CA ILE A 281 -4.28 7.35 -9.63
C ILE A 281 -3.39 6.66 -8.62
N SER A 282 -3.69 5.39 -8.31
CA SER A 282 -2.89 4.54 -7.43
C SER A 282 -2.47 3.28 -8.17
N THR A 283 -1.23 2.86 -7.97
CA THR A 283 -0.66 1.64 -8.55
C THR A 283 -0.13 0.73 -7.45
N ARG A 284 -0.19 -0.58 -7.68
CA ARG A 284 0.46 -1.60 -6.85
C ARG A 284 1.17 -2.63 -7.73
N ALA A 285 2.32 -3.12 -7.28
CA ALA A 285 3.05 -4.19 -7.94
C ALA A 285 3.85 -5.01 -6.93
N LEU A 286 4.08 -6.29 -7.22
CA LEU A 286 4.98 -7.17 -6.45
C LEU A 286 6.35 -7.30 -7.12
N ASN A 287 6.73 -6.33 -7.93
CA ASN A 287 7.92 -6.34 -8.76
C ASN A 287 8.25 -4.90 -9.15
N ASP A 288 9.48 -4.45 -8.88
CA ASP A 288 9.89 -3.07 -9.18
C ASP A 288 9.87 -2.76 -10.69
N ASN A 289 10.14 -3.75 -11.56
CA ASN A 289 10.03 -3.57 -13.01
C ASN A 289 8.58 -3.33 -13.44
N VAL A 290 7.63 -4.03 -12.81
CA VAL A 290 6.20 -3.83 -13.05
C VAL A 290 5.76 -2.48 -12.50
N ALA A 291 6.25 -2.07 -11.33
CA ALA A 291 6.00 -0.75 -10.76
C ALA A 291 6.46 0.37 -11.73
N LEU A 292 7.67 0.26 -12.26
CA LEU A 292 8.21 1.20 -13.26
C LEU A 292 7.43 1.18 -14.57
N GLN A 293 6.99 0.00 -15.02
CA GLN A 293 6.16 -0.13 -16.21
C GLN A 293 4.81 0.57 -16.02
N LEU A 294 4.18 0.44 -14.85
CA LEU A 294 2.95 1.13 -14.51
C LEU A 294 3.15 2.65 -14.49
N GLU A 295 4.20 3.15 -13.84
CA GLU A 295 4.56 4.58 -13.82
C GLU A 295 4.69 5.15 -15.23
N THR A 296 5.53 4.49 -16.05
CA THR A 296 5.78 4.89 -17.44
C THR A 296 4.49 4.87 -18.27
N ALA A 297 3.62 3.89 -18.03
CA ALA A 297 2.36 3.75 -18.76
C ALA A 297 1.33 4.83 -18.36
N VAL A 298 1.24 5.19 -17.07
CA VAL A 298 0.38 6.29 -16.61
C VAL A 298 0.76 7.58 -17.33
N GLU A 299 2.04 7.97 -17.29
CA GLU A 299 2.49 9.21 -17.91
C GLU A 299 2.26 9.19 -19.44
N ARG A 300 2.65 8.09 -20.11
CA ARG A 300 2.46 7.93 -21.55
C ARG A 300 0.99 8.06 -21.97
N ILE A 301 0.08 7.41 -21.26
CA ILE A 301 -1.35 7.42 -21.62
C ILE A 301 -1.97 8.79 -21.39
N VAL A 302 -1.71 9.42 -20.24
CA VAL A 302 -2.22 10.76 -19.93
C VAL A 302 -1.82 11.77 -21.01
N ARG A 303 -0.53 11.78 -21.38
CA ARG A 303 -0.03 12.68 -22.43
C ARG A 303 -0.62 12.37 -23.80
N ALA A 304 -0.72 11.08 -24.17
CA ALA A 304 -1.25 10.67 -25.46
C ALA A 304 -2.73 11.04 -25.64
N GLU A 305 -3.57 10.84 -24.62
CA GLU A 305 -5.00 11.17 -24.69
C GLU A 305 -5.25 12.69 -24.75
N ALA A 306 -4.45 13.47 -24.02
CA ALA A 306 -4.48 14.93 -24.10
C ALA A 306 -4.09 15.43 -25.50
N ALA A 307 -3.00 14.90 -26.06
CA ALA A 307 -2.55 15.23 -27.40
C ALA A 307 -3.57 14.83 -28.48
N ALA A 308 -4.14 13.62 -28.39
CA ALA A 308 -5.15 13.12 -29.32
C ALA A 308 -6.43 13.97 -29.34
N SER A 309 -6.73 14.62 -28.22
CA SER A 309 -7.91 15.49 -28.06
C SER A 309 -7.63 16.97 -28.38
N GLY A 310 -6.39 17.31 -28.74
CA GLY A 310 -6.00 18.67 -29.12
C GLY A 310 -5.82 19.63 -27.95
N ALA A 311 -5.49 19.13 -26.75
CA ALA A 311 -5.20 19.98 -25.60
C ALA A 311 -4.06 20.98 -25.91
N GLY A 312 -4.32 22.27 -25.69
CA GLY A 312 -3.33 23.34 -25.93
C GLY A 312 -2.19 23.38 -24.91
N ARG A 313 -2.30 22.61 -23.82
CA ARG A 313 -1.32 22.54 -22.73
C ARG A 313 -1.10 21.09 -22.32
N GLU A 314 0.15 20.73 -22.11
CA GLU A 314 0.55 19.42 -21.58
C GLU A 314 -0.06 19.18 -20.18
N PRO A 315 -0.55 17.96 -19.89
CA PRO A 315 -0.98 17.59 -18.56
C PRO A 315 0.15 17.70 -17.53
N GLU A 316 -0.22 18.02 -16.29
CA GLU A 316 0.66 17.85 -15.12
C GLU A 316 0.43 16.44 -14.55
N VAL A 317 1.51 15.67 -14.37
CA VAL A 317 1.50 14.36 -13.72
C VAL A 317 2.53 14.44 -12.59
N GLU A 318 2.07 14.40 -11.35
CA GLU A 318 2.89 14.49 -10.16
C GLU A 318 2.76 13.17 -9.38
N ARG A 319 3.88 12.48 -9.17
CA ARG A 319 3.94 11.38 -8.20
C ARG A 319 4.18 11.98 -6.82
N PHE A 320 3.20 11.85 -5.93
CA PHE A 320 3.23 12.50 -4.61
C PHE A 320 3.43 11.52 -3.45
N GLN A 321 3.33 10.21 -3.71
CA GLN A 321 3.57 9.16 -2.73
C GLN A 321 4.17 7.95 -3.45
N SER A 322 5.20 7.35 -2.87
CA SER A 322 5.93 6.23 -3.46
C SER A 322 6.61 5.38 -2.39
N SER A 323 6.47 4.06 -2.50
CA SER A 323 7.36 3.12 -1.83
C SER A 323 7.65 1.93 -2.74
N GLY A 324 8.88 1.41 -2.65
CA GLY A 324 9.33 0.23 -3.38
C GLY A 324 8.74 -1.05 -2.83
N THR A 325 9.12 -2.20 -3.42
CA THR A 325 8.79 -3.48 -2.80
C THR A 325 9.59 -3.68 -1.51
N THR A 326 8.95 -4.16 -0.45
CA THR A 326 9.69 -4.61 0.75
C THR A 326 10.31 -5.96 0.44
N PHE A 327 11.58 -5.93 0.04
CA PHE A 327 12.40 -7.10 -0.25
C PHE A 327 13.27 -7.50 0.94
N ASN A 328 12.91 -8.52 1.69
CA ASN A 328 13.73 -9.02 2.79
C ASN A 328 15.01 -9.71 2.28
N ASP A 329 16.15 -9.43 2.90
CA ASP A 329 17.39 -10.14 2.59
C ASP A 329 17.25 -11.64 2.93
N PRO A 330 17.49 -12.57 1.99
CA PRO A 330 17.28 -13.99 2.25
C PRO A 330 18.14 -14.57 3.37
N ALA A 331 19.40 -14.15 3.50
CA ALA A 331 20.30 -14.69 4.52
C ALA A 331 19.88 -14.22 5.91
N SER A 332 19.68 -12.91 6.08
CA SER A 332 19.19 -12.32 7.32
C SER A 332 17.81 -12.85 7.71
N THR A 333 16.91 -13.08 6.74
CA THR A 333 15.59 -13.67 7.00
C THR A 333 15.72 -15.07 7.58
N ASN A 334 16.57 -15.92 6.99
CA ASN A 334 16.75 -17.28 7.46
C ASN A 334 17.35 -17.31 8.88
N GLU A 335 18.27 -16.41 9.20
CA GLU A 335 18.86 -16.28 10.54
C GLU A 335 17.80 -15.89 11.58
N VAL A 336 17.01 -14.84 11.31
CA VAL A 336 15.94 -14.38 12.19
C VAL A 336 14.82 -15.43 12.31
N ALA A 337 14.41 -16.05 11.21
CA ALA A 337 13.40 -17.12 11.22
C ALA A 337 13.89 -18.31 12.06
N SER A 338 15.15 -18.72 11.94
CA SER A 338 15.74 -19.80 12.74
C SER A 338 15.71 -19.47 14.23
N ALA A 339 16.04 -18.24 14.62
CA ALA A 339 15.96 -17.78 16.00
C ALA A 339 14.51 -17.81 16.53
N HIS A 340 13.54 -17.40 15.71
CA HIS A 340 12.13 -17.51 16.05
C HIS A 340 11.65 -18.95 16.18
N HIS A 341 12.05 -19.85 15.26
CA HIS A 341 11.74 -21.27 15.35
C HIS A 341 12.28 -21.88 16.66
N ALA A 342 13.51 -21.54 17.03
CA ALA A 342 14.11 -22.02 18.28
C ALA A 342 13.35 -21.54 19.54
N TYR A 343 12.77 -20.34 19.50
CA TYR A 343 12.06 -19.77 20.65
C TYR A 343 10.57 -20.18 20.70
N PHE A 344 9.83 -19.96 19.62
CA PHE A 344 8.39 -20.21 19.58
C PHE A 344 8.06 -21.68 19.29
N GLY A 345 8.91 -22.36 18.52
CA GLY A 345 8.65 -23.70 17.99
C GLY A 345 7.96 -23.68 16.62
N ASP A 346 8.09 -24.80 15.90
CA ASP A 346 7.65 -24.92 14.50
C ASP A 346 6.14 -24.72 14.29
N GLU A 347 5.34 -24.91 15.33
CA GLU A 347 3.89 -24.72 15.28
C GLU A 347 3.45 -23.24 15.23
N TYR A 348 4.34 -22.30 15.56
CA TYR A 348 4.06 -20.86 15.64
C TYR A 348 4.81 -20.02 14.62
N VAL A 349 5.80 -20.58 13.95
CA VAL A 349 6.58 -19.87 12.93
C VAL A 349 6.29 -20.50 11.59
N ILE A 350 5.78 -19.67 10.66
CA ILE A 350 5.39 -20.13 9.34
C ILE A 350 6.11 -19.36 8.25
N HIS A 351 6.30 -20.03 7.11
CA HIS A 351 6.62 -19.36 5.86
C HIS A 351 5.35 -18.76 5.25
N LEU A 352 5.39 -17.48 4.88
CA LEU A 352 4.32 -16.84 4.13
C LEU A 352 4.49 -17.16 2.63
N PRO A 353 3.61 -18.00 2.03
CA PRO A 353 3.81 -18.52 0.68
C PRO A 353 3.66 -17.46 -0.41
N ASP A 354 2.81 -16.47 -0.18
CA ASP A 354 2.52 -15.38 -1.10
C ASP A 354 2.83 -14.04 -0.43
N PRO A 355 3.45 -13.08 -1.13
CA PRO A 355 3.64 -11.74 -0.59
C PRO A 355 2.30 -11.03 -0.43
N SER A 356 2.24 -10.07 0.48
CA SER A 356 1.07 -9.21 0.65
C SER A 356 1.11 -8.05 -0.35
N PRO A 357 -0.03 -7.67 -0.95
CA PRO A 357 -0.13 -6.51 -1.84
C PRO A 357 -0.12 -5.17 -1.09
N ALA A 358 -0.12 -5.19 0.25
CA ALA A 358 0.08 -4.00 1.07
C ALA A 358 1.46 -3.39 0.82
N THR A 359 1.64 -2.14 1.24
CA THR A 359 2.87 -1.37 1.05
C THR A 359 3.26 -0.73 2.36
N GLU A 360 4.56 -0.49 2.51
CA GLU A 360 5.22 -0.03 3.72
C GLU A 360 6.45 0.78 3.30
N ASP A 361 6.83 1.83 4.03
CA ASP A 361 7.99 2.67 3.73
C ASP A 361 9.29 2.19 4.39
N PHE A 362 9.22 1.19 5.27
CA PHE A 362 10.36 0.51 5.92
C PHE A 362 11.51 0.17 4.96
N CYS A 363 11.22 -0.19 3.71
CA CYS A 363 12.23 -0.54 2.71
C CYS A 363 13.24 0.61 2.45
N ALA A 364 12.87 1.86 2.70
CA ALA A 364 13.75 3.02 2.57
C ALA A 364 14.98 2.92 3.49
N PHE A 365 14.86 2.32 4.68
CA PHE A 365 16.00 2.10 5.59
C PHE A 365 17.06 1.14 5.01
N GLY A 366 16.69 0.31 4.04
CA GLY A 366 17.65 -0.50 3.28
C GLY A 366 18.56 0.31 2.35
N LEU A 367 18.25 1.60 2.14
CA LEU A 367 18.90 2.48 1.17
C LEU A 367 18.89 1.86 -0.24
N PRO A 368 17.70 1.61 -0.81
CA PRO A 368 17.58 1.00 -2.13
C PRO A 368 18.28 1.87 -3.18
N GLY A 369 19.23 1.27 -3.90
CA GLY A 369 20.05 1.97 -4.90
C GLY A 369 21.40 2.49 -4.39
N ASP A 370 21.69 2.39 -3.09
CA ASP A 370 23.04 2.63 -2.57
C ASP A 370 24.03 1.54 -3.03
N MET A 371 25.31 1.89 -3.12
CA MET A 371 26.37 0.94 -3.49
C MET A 371 26.62 -0.15 -2.44
N GLN A 372 26.19 0.10 -1.20
CA GLN A 372 26.27 -0.82 -0.07
C GLN A 372 24.90 -0.81 0.65
N PRO A 373 23.85 -1.41 0.08
CA PRO A 373 22.54 -1.45 0.71
C PRO A 373 22.62 -2.16 2.07
N ILE A 374 21.75 -1.76 3.00
CA ILE A 374 21.69 -2.36 4.33
C ILE A 374 20.68 -3.53 4.28
N PRO A 375 21.07 -4.74 4.68
CA PRO A 375 20.12 -5.85 4.72
C PRO A 375 19.05 -5.60 5.79
N TYR A 376 17.84 -6.06 5.54
CA TYR A 376 16.75 -5.94 6.51
C TYR A 376 15.85 -7.16 6.51
N VAL A 377 15.12 -7.31 7.63
CA VAL A 377 14.11 -8.35 7.83
C VAL A 377 12.85 -7.71 8.38
N PHE A 378 11.76 -7.91 7.65
CA PHE A 378 10.41 -7.52 8.02
C PHE A 378 9.54 -8.78 8.13
N TRP A 379 8.82 -8.97 9.25
CA TRP A 379 7.95 -10.13 9.44
C TRP A 379 6.58 -9.74 10.00
N PHE A 380 5.63 -10.67 9.94
CA PHE A 380 4.32 -10.47 10.54
C PHE A 380 4.17 -11.17 11.88
N VAL A 381 3.42 -10.53 12.78
CA VAL A 381 2.94 -11.10 14.04
C VAL A 381 1.42 -11.15 13.97
N GLY A 382 0.84 -12.34 14.05
CA GLY A 382 -0.61 -12.51 14.06
C GLY A 382 -1.23 -11.84 15.27
N ALA A 383 -2.37 -11.20 15.06
CA ALA A 383 -3.05 -10.37 16.05
C ALA A 383 -4.50 -10.81 16.34
N THR A 384 -5.11 -11.63 15.49
CA THR A 384 -6.53 -11.95 15.60
C THR A 384 -6.81 -12.89 16.79
N PRO A 385 -7.77 -12.58 17.68
CA PRO A 385 -8.19 -13.50 18.74
C PRO A 385 -8.53 -14.89 18.19
N HIS A 386 -8.07 -15.95 18.86
CA HIS A 386 -8.25 -17.32 18.36
C HIS A 386 -9.72 -17.71 18.18
N ASP A 387 -10.61 -17.27 19.07
CA ASP A 387 -12.05 -17.52 18.95
C ASP A 387 -12.65 -16.80 17.74
N VAL A 388 -12.25 -15.56 17.48
CA VAL A 388 -12.63 -14.81 16.27
C VAL A 388 -12.14 -15.54 15.03
N TRP A 389 -10.86 -15.96 14.99
CA TRP A 389 -10.29 -16.71 13.88
C TRP A 389 -10.98 -18.07 13.64
N GLU A 390 -11.30 -18.80 14.71
CA GLU A 390 -11.99 -20.08 14.58
C GLU A 390 -13.43 -19.91 14.09
N SER A 391 -14.11 -18.83 14.49
CA SER A 391 -15.47 -18.52 14.04
C SER A 391 -15.54 -17.92 12.63
N ALA A 392 -14.42 -17.44 12.08
CA ALA A 392 -14.38 -16.79 10.78
C ALA A 392 -14.79 -17.76 9.65
N PRO A 393 -15.74 -17.36 8.77
CA PRO A 393 -16.06 -18.10 7.57
C PRO A 393 -14.82 -18.43 6.72
N GLY A 394 -14.77 -19.65 6.19
CA GLY A 394 -13.66 -20.11 5.36
C GLY A 394 -13.16 -21.49 5.78
N SER A 395 -12.73 -22.25 4.77
CA SER A 395 -12.11 -23.57 4.91
C SER A 395 -10.58 -23.50 4.81
N THR A 396 -10.04 -22.42 4.26
CA THR A 396 -8.60 -22.17 4.15
C THR A 396 -8.17 -20.98 5.02
N PRO A 397 -6.89 -20.89 5.44
CA PRO A 397 -6.38 -19.71 6.13
C PRO A 397 -6.59 -18.41 5.34
N TYR A 398 -6.47 -18.46 4.01
CA TYR A 398 -6.70 -17.30 3.15
C TYR A 398 -8.16 -16.82 3.19
N GLU A 399 -9.12 -17.75 3.10
CA GLU A 399 -10.54 -17.43 3.22
C GLU A 399 -10.87 -16.86 4.60
N LYS A 400 -10.34 -17.46 5.67
CA LYS A 400 -10.54 -16.96 7.04
C LYS A 400 -9.97 -15.56 7.23
N MET A 401 -8.78 -15.30 6.70
CA MET A 401 -8.11 -14.01 6.76
C MET A 401 -8.93 -12.89 6.10
N GLY A 402 -9.66 -13.21 5.02
CA GLY A 402 -10.60 -12.29 4.39
C GLY A 402 -11.89 -12.03 5.18
N ASN A 403 -12.12 -12.74 6.28
CA ASN A 403 -13.36 -12.67 7.08
C ASN A 403 -13.13 -12.24 8.54
N VAL A 404 -11.92 -11.80 8.89
CA VAL A 404 -11.61 -11.21 10.20
C VAL A 404 -11.30 -9.72 10.04
N PRO A 405 -11.53 -8.87 11.06
CA PRO A 405 -11.12 -7.48 11.00
C PRO A 405 -9.60 -7.36 10.77
N SER A 406 -9.22 -6.86 9.60
CA SER A 406 -7.82 -6.61 9.22
C SER A 406 -7.41 -5.18 9.55
N ASN A 407 -6.14 -4.87 9.30
CA ASN A 407 -5.61 -3.51 9.32
C ASN A 407 -6.53 -2.56 8.52
N HIS A 408 -6.67 -1.32 8.99
CA HIS A 408 -7.50 -0.23 8.45
C HIS A 408 -9.02 -0.48 8.60
N SER A 409 -9.43 -1.54 9.28
CA SER A 409 -10.82 -1.74 9.69
C SER A 409 -11.15 -0.95 10.95
N PRO A 410 -12.33 -0.30 11.05
CA PRO A 410 -12.77 0.32 12.31
C PRO A 410 -13.00 -0.70 13.43
N TYR A 411 -12.97 -2.00 13.11
CA TYR A 411 -13.08 -3.12 14.04
C TYR A 411 -11.74 -3.82 14.31
N PHE A 412 -10.62 -3.29 13.83
CA PHE A 412 -9.29 -3.86 14.09
C PHE A 412 -9.01 -3.83 15.60
N ALA A 413 -8.92 -5.01 16.19
CA ALA A 413 -8.79 -5.20 17.64
C ALA A 413 -7.85 -6.38 17.93
N PRO A 414 -6.53 -6.15 17.96
CA PRO A 414 -5.57 -7.17 18.34
C PRO A 414 -5.91 -7.85 19.67
N ALA A 415 -5.69 -9.16 19.74
CA ALA A 415 -5.75 -9.93 20.98
C ALA A 415 -4.60 -9.48 21.89
N ARG A 416 -4.88 -8.48 22.73
CA ARG A 416 -3.89 -7.68 23.45
C ARG A 416 -2.72 -8.48 24.03
N GLU A 417 -2.98 -9.39 24.97
CA GLU A 417 -1.90 -10.12 25.64
C GLU A 417 -1.09 -11.05 24.72
N PRO A 418 -1.69 -12.03 24.01
CA PRO A 418 -0.90 -12.94 23.17
C PRO A 418 -0.17 -12.21 22.04
N THR A 419 -0.76 -11.15 21.48
CA THR A 419 -0.14 -10.37 20.41
C THR A 419 1.07 -9.58 20.92
N LEU A 420 0.91 -8.82 22.02
CA LEU A 420 1.99 -8.02 22.59
C LEU A 420 3.14 -8.89 23.11
N ARG A 421 2.84 -10.03 23.73
CA ARG A 421 3.89 -10.96 24.19
C ARG A 421 4.68 -11.54 23.03
N ALA A 422 4.00 -11.96 21.97
CA ALA A 422 4.66 -12.51 20.79
C ALA A 422 5.48 -11.44 20.05
N GLY A 423 4.93 -10.24 19.84
CA GLY A 423 5.65 -9.13 19.21
C GLY A 423 6.87 -8.68 20.01
N LEU A 424 6.74 -8.56 21.33
CA LEU A 424 7.86 -8.23 22.22
C LEU A 424 8.95 -9.31 22.19
N ALA A 425 8.56 -10.58 22.27
CA ALA A 425 9.51 -11.68 22.18
C ALA A 425 10.19 -11.74 20.82
N ALA A 426 9.45 -11.60 19.72
CA ALA A 426 9.96 -11.70 18.36
C ALA A 426 11.04 -10.65 18.08
N ILE A 427 10.75 -9.36 18.28
CA ILE A 427 11.73 -8.30 18.04
C ILE A 427 12.97 -8.43 18.94
N THR A 428 12.81 -8.91 20.18
CA THR A 428 13.93 -9.14 21.11
C THR A 428 14.79 -10.33 20.67
N VAL A 429 14.17 -11.45 20.30
CA VAL A 429 14.87 -12.65 19.79
C VAL A 429 15.60 -12.34 18.49
N ALA A 430 14.97 -11.60 17.58
CA ALA A 430 15.58 -11.16 16.34
C ALA A 430 16.83 -10.29 16.59
N ALA A 431 16.77 -9.37 17.55
CA ALA A 431 17.93 -8.56 17.95
C ALA A 431 19.08 -9.43 18.50
N LEU A 432 18.74 -10.40 19.36
CA LEU A 432 19.71 -11.30 19.98
C LEU A 432 20.32 -12.31 19.00
N ALA A 433 19.69 -12.59 17.85
CA ALA A 433 20.30 -13.40 16.80
C ALA A 433 21.64 -12.79 16.32
N TYR A 434 21.72 -11.46 16.30
CA TYR A 434 22.93 -10.73 15.88
C TYR A 434 23.82 -10.29 17.06
N LEU A 435 23.20 -9.92 18.19
CA LEU A 435 23.92 -9.33 19.34
C LEU A 435 24.30 -10.35 20.42
N GLY A 436 23.61 -11.49 20.47
CA GLY A 436 23.76 -12.49 21.52
C GLY A 436 25.17 -13.06 21.55
N GLN A 437 25.73 -13.24 22.75
CA GLN A 437 27.00 -13.93 22.91
C GLN A 437 26.77 -15.44 22.90
N GLU A 438 27.56 -16.19 22.13
CA GLU A 438 27.54 -17.65 22.22
C GLU A 438 27.82 -18.08 23.66
N ASN A 439 26.93 -18.88 24.23
CA ASN A 439 27.21 -19.55 25.49
C ASN A 439 28.14 -20.74 25.18
N PRO A 440 29.41 -20.75 25.65
CA PRO A 440 30.36 -21.80 25.31
C PRO A 440 29.94 -23.20 25.82
N ASP A 441 28.93 -23.28 26.68
CA ASP A 441 28.35 -24.51 27.21
C ASP A 441 27.08 -25.01 26.45
N ALA A 442 26.60 -24.27 25.43
CA ALA A 442 25.44 -24.70 24.64
C ALA A 442 25.85 -25.78 23.63
N ALA A 443 25.19 -26.94 23.68
CA ALA A 443 25.42 -28.02 22.72
C ALA A 443 25.01 -27.55 21.29
N PRO A 444 25.81 -27.86 20.25
CA PRO A 444 25.49 -27.44 18.89
C PRO A 444 24.18 -28.10 18.44
N VAL A 445 23.23 -27.28 18.01
CA VAL A 445 21.99 -27.74 17.37
C VAL A 445 22.30 -27.90 15.89
N SER A 446 22.34 -29.14 15.42
CA SER A 446 22.45 -29.45 13.99
C SER A 446 21.09 -29.29 13.34
N VAL A 447 20.91 -28.23 12.56
CA VAL A 447 19.83 -28.11 11.58
C VAL A 447 20.35 -28.63 10.25
N GLU A 448 19.72 -29.68 9.71
CA GLU A 448 19.96 -30.11 8.34
C GLU A 448 19.45 -29.01 7.41
N ALA A 449 20.35 -28.43 6.61
CA ALA A 449 19.98 -27.47 5.58
C ALA A 449 19.11 -28.19 4.54
N GLU A 450 17.83 -27.85 4.45
CA GLU A 450 17.04 -28.20 3.27
C GLU A 450 17.58 -27.39 2.07
N GLU A 451 18.02 -28.09 1.03
CA GLU A 451 18.32 -27.45 -0.24
C GLU A 451 17.04 -26.84 -0.83
N PRO A 452 17.14 -25.66 -1.49
CA PRO A 452 15.99 -24.98 -2.05
C PRO A 452 15.37 -25.82 -3.18
N SER A 453 14.32 -26.55 -2.85
CA SER A 453 13.44 -27.23 -3.79
C SER A 453 12.45 -26.21 -4.37
N GLY A 454 12.81 -25.61 -5.51
CA GLY A 454 11.89 -24.75 -6.26
C GLY A 454 12.60 -23.92 -7.32
N ALA A 455 12.76 -24.48 -8.51
CA ALA A 455 13.46 -23.86 -9.64
C ALA A 455 12.89 -22.46 -9.97
N ALA A 456 13.76 -21.45 -9.90
CA ALA A 456 13.59 -20.26 -10.71
C ALA A 456 13.58 -20.69 -12.17
N VAL A 457 12.47 -20.47 -12.87
CA VAL A 457 12.45 -20.55 -14.33
C VAL A 457 13.37 -19.43 -14.82
N PRO A 458 14.45 -19.74 -15.58
CA PRO A 458 15.28 -18.68 -16.13
C PRO A 458 14.42 -17.89 -17.14
N GLY A 459 14.34 -16.57 -16.97
CA GLY A 459 13.81 -15.69 -18.02
C GLY A 459 14.56 -15.93 -19.34
N PRO A 460 13.91 -15.72 -20.49
CA PRO A 460 14.51 -16.01 -21.78
C PRO A 460 15.79 -15.19 -21.98
N ALA A 461 16.88 -15.88 -22.31
CA ALA A 461 18.15 -15.27 -22.70
C ALA A 461 17.98 -14.42 -23.97
N PRO A 462 18.79 -13.37 -24.17
CA PRO A 462 18.68 -12.51 -25.35
C PRO A 462 18.92 -13.32 -26.63
N VAL A 463 18.05 -13.07 -27.61
CA VAL A 463 18.08 -13.67 -28.95
C VAL A 463 19.26 -13.13 -29.75
N ASP A 464 20.36 -13.88 -29.78
CA ASP A 464 21.29 -13.87 -30.91
C ASP A 464 22.21 -15.12 -30.90
N ALA A 465 21.72 -16.22 -31.49
CA ALA A 465 22.57 -17.31 -32.00
C ALA A 465 21.77 -18.21 -32.97
N PRO A 466 22.32 -18.57 -34.14
CA PRO A 466 21.60 -19.40 -35.11
C PRO A 466 21.56 -20.88 -34.68
N ALA A 467 20.38 -21.49 -34.73
CA ALA A 467 20.13 -22.87 -34.35
C ALA A 467 20.87 -23.89 -35.25
N ARG A 468 21.48 -24.90 -34.64
CA ARG A 468 21.92 -26.14 -35.33
C ARG A 468 20.77 -27.17 -35.33
N PRO A 469 20.61 -27.99 -36.38
CA PRO A 469 19.52 -28.98 -36.42
C PRO A 469 19.85 -30.21 -35.56
N VAL A 470 18.86 -30.68 -34.79
CA VAL A 470 18.90 -31.94 -34.04
C VAL A 470 18.22 -33.05 -34.85
N PRO A 471 18.74 -34.29 -34.88
CA PRO A 471 18.16 -35.40 -35.65
C PRO A 471 16.81 -35.88 -35.07
N GLN A 472 15.86 -36.20 -35.94
CA GLN A 472 14.65 -36.95 -35.59
C GLN A 472 15.02 -38.40 -35.29
N ASP A 473 15.09 -38.78 -34.01
CA ASP A 473 14.85 -40.13 -33.50
C ASP A 473 15.04 -40.15 -31.97
N ALA A 474 13.99 -39.78 -31.23
CA ALA A 474 13.72 -40.19 -29.84
C ALA A 474 12.43 -39.51 -29.33
N LEU A 475 11.28 -40.12 -29.60
CA LEU A 475 10.04 -39.87 -28.83
C LEU A 475 9.67 -41.18 -28.10
N PRO A 476 9.37 -41.16 -26.80
CA PRO A 476 8.81 -42.30 -26.09
C PRO A 476 7.32 -42.51 -26.47
N PRO A 477 6.78 -43.73 -26.36
CA PRO A 477 5.42 -44.05 -26.81
C PRO A 477 4.34 -43.45 -25.89
N GLU A 478 3.20 -43.10 -26.47
CA GLU A 478 1.99 -42.64 -25.76
C GLU A 478 1.42 -43.74 -24.84
N PRO A 479 0.87 -43.40 -23.66
CA PRO A 479 0.26 -44.39 -22.78
C PRO A 479 -1.15 -44.80 -23.24
N GLU A 480 -1.40 -46.11 -23.23
CA GLU A 480 -2.70 -46.74 -23.49
C GLU A 480 -3.75 -46.35 -22.42
N LEU A 481 -4.93 -45.94 -22.88
CA LEU A 481 -6.13 -45.72 -22.05
C LEU A 481 -6.79 -47.07 -21.70
N SER A 482 -6.96 -47.33 -20.40
CA SER A 482 -7.66 -48.51 -19.88
C SER A 482 -9.19 -48.38 -20.04
N PRO A 483 -9.95 -49.46 -20.37
CA PRO A 483 -11.37 -49.39 -20.68
C PRO A 483 -12.23 -49.70 -19.46
N ASP A 484 -12.82 -48.68 -18.82
CA ASP A 484 -14.06 -48.82 -18.05
C ASP A 484 -14.63 -47.43 -17.71
N LEU A 485 -15.51 -46.93 -18.59
CA LEU A 485 -16.40 -45.80 -18.32
C LEU A 485 -17.83 -46.23 -18.67
N PRO A 486 -18.83 -45.95 -17.82
CA PRO A 486 -20.23 -46.31 -18.09
C PRO A 486 -20.80 -45.47 -19.25
N PRO A 487 -21.80 -45.99 -20.01
CA PRO A 487 -22.28 -45.34 -21.22
C PRO A 487 -23.04 -44.05 -20.92
N MET A 488 -22.74 -43.02 -21.73
CA MET A 488 -23.48 -41.77 -21.80
C MET A 488 -24.92 -42.01 -22.32
N PRO A 489 -25.94 -41.28 -21.83
CA PRO A 489 -27.30 -41.42 -22.31
C PRO A 489 -27.45 -40.90 -23.76
N GLU A 490 -28.26 -41.60 -24.56
CA GLU A 490 -28.53 -41.29 -25.97
C GLU A 490 -29.25 -39.94 -26.17
N PRO A 491 -29.04 -39.27 -27.32
CA PRO A 491 -29.70 -38.00 -27.63
C PRO A 491 -31.20 -38.20 -27.91
N VAL A 492 -32.03 -37.49 -27.14
CA VAL A 492 -33.49 -37.44 -27.36
C VAL A 492 -33.79 -36.67 -28.64
N GLN A 493 -34.53 -37.31 -29.55
CA GLN A 493 -35.06 -36.69 -30.76
C GLN A 493 -36.09 -35.62 -30.42
N ALA A 494 -35.96 -34.43 -31.00
CA ALA A 494 -36.92 -33.35 -30.86
C ALA A 494 -38.17 -33.63 -31.73
N GLU A 495 -39.33 -33.76 -31.08
CA GLU A 495 -40.65 -33.74 -31.70
C GLU A 495 -41.02 -32.31 -32.16
N PRO A 496 -41.80 -32.14 -33.25
CA PRO A 496 -42.17 -30.83 -33.76
C PRO A 496 -43.22 -30.15 -32.88
N PHE A 497 -42.94 -28.93 -32.42
CA PHE A 497 -43.89 -28.11 -31.69
C PHE A 497 -45.07 -27.71 -32.59
N GLN A 498 -46.29 -28.06 -32.16
CA GLN A 498 -47.53 -27.54 -32.73
C GLN A 498 -47.74 -26.08 -32.28
N ALA A 499 -48.13 -25.23 -33.22
CA ALA A 499 -48.52 -23.85 -32.94
C ALA A 499 -49.93 -23.82 -32.32
N GLU A 500 -50.02 -23.42 -31.05
CA GLU A 500 -51.28 -22.95 -30.46
C GLU A 500 -51.28 -21.43 -30.37
N SER A 501 -52.43 -20.87 -30.73
CA SER A 501 -52.77 -19.46 -30.90
C SER A 501 -52.72 -18.65 -29.60
N VAL A 502 -52.08 -17.48 -29.65
CA VAL A 502 -52.17 -16.43 -28.63
C VAL A 502 -53.47 -15.62 -28.84
N PRO A 503 -54.26 -15.32 -27.79
CA PRO A 503 -55.44 -14.47 -27.93
C PRO A 503 -55.07 -12.98 -28.04
N ASP A 504 -55.78 -12.27 -28.92
CA ASP A 504 -55.68 -10.83 -29.15
C ASP A 504 -55.92 -10.02 -27.86
N GLY A 505 -55.03 -9.05 -27.59
CA GLY A 505 -55.22 -8.03 -26.55
C GLY A 505 -56.29 -7.00 -26.95
N PRO A 506 -56.89 -6.28 -25.98
CA PRO A 506 -57.99 -5.36 -26.24
C PRO A 506 -57.51 -4.07 -26.96
N PRO A 507 -58.39 -3.39 -27.73
CA PRO A 507 -58.01 -2.27 -28.57
C PRO A 507 -57.80 -0.96 -27.80
N LEU A 508 -56.90 -0.13 -28.33
CA LEU A 508 -56.63 1.25 -27.92
C LEU A 508 -57.87 2.14 -28.15
N GLY A 509 -58.33 2.81 -27.10
CA GLY A 509 -59.41 3.80 -27.14
C GLY A 509 -58.89 5.23 -27.42
N GLU A 510 -59.66 5.96 -28.23
CA GLU A 510 -59.48 7.38 -28.61
C GLU A 510 -59.78 8.39 -27.48
N PRO A 511 -59.36 9.67 -27.61
CA PRO A 511 -59.25 10.62 -26.50
C PRO A 511 -60.55 11.40 -26.21
N VAL A 512 -60.77 11.76 -24.95
CA VAL A 512 -61.87 12.63 -24.48
C VAL A 512 -61.27 13.73 -23.57
N PRO A 513 -61.78 14.99 -23.62
CA PRO A 513 -61.08 16.17 -23.12
C PRO A 513 -61.32 16.42 -21.62
N GLU A 514 -60.33 16.99 -20.93
CA GLU A 514 -60.48 17.45 -19.55
C GLU A 514 -60.69 18.97 -19.48
N ASP A 515 -61.91 19.35 -19.09
CA ASP A 515 -62.26 20.61 -18.43
C ASP A 515 -62.18 20.40 -16.90
N GLY A 516 -61.49 21.28 -16.15
CA GLY A 516 -61.73 21.48 -14.70
C GLY A 516 -60.51 21.40 -13.76
N PRO A 517 -60.50 22.14 -12.62
CA PRO A 517 -59.32 22.82 -12.11
C PRO A 517 -58.44 22.01 -11.13
N ALA A 518 -57.16 22.38 -11.09
CA ALA A 518 -56.13 21.84 -10.19
C ALA A 518 -56.27 22.35 -8.73
N PRO A 519 -55.90 21.55 -7.72
CA PRO A 519 -55.76 22.01 -6.34
C PRO A 519 -54.38 22.67 -6.11
N GLU A 520 -54.40 23.80 -5.39
CA GLU A 520 -53.23 24.60 -5.00
C GLU A 520 -52.36 23.88 -3.95
N GLY A 521 -51.06 23.80 -4.19
CA GLY A 521 -50.02 23.50 -3.19
C GLY A 521 -49.27 24.77 -2.76
N PRO A 522 -48.61 24.81 -1.59
CA PRO A 522 -48.02 26.02 -1.03
C PRO A 522 -46.69 26.40 -1.73
N PRO A 523 -46.33 27.69 -1.80
CA PRO A 523 -45.11 28.13 -2.47
C PRO A 523 -43.85 28.00 -1.59
N PRO A 524 -42.64 27.92 -2.20
CA PRO A 524 -41.37 27.85 -1.49
C PRO A 524 -40.92 29.23 -0.96
N GLY A 525 -40.29 29.24 0.22
CA GLY A 525 -39.78 30.43 0.88
C GLY A 525 -38.54 31.03 0.19
N GLY A 526 -38.54 32.36 0.03
CA GLY A 526 -37.38 33.16 -0.41
C GLY A 526 -36.48 33.62 0.74
N PRO A 527 -35.32 34.24 0.45
CA PRO A 527 -34.33 34.65 1.45
C PRO A 527 -34.74 35.94 2.18
N PRO A 528 -34.24 36.19 3.40
CA PRO A 528 -34.67 37.34 4.18
C PRO A 528 -33.97 38.64 3.73
N THR A 529 -34.77 39.63 3.32
CA THR A 529 -34.39 41.04 3.24
C THR A 529 -34.95 41.78 4.45
N GLY A 530 -34.09 42.45 5.22
CA GLY A 530 -34.48 43.39 6.27
C GLY A 530 -33.87 44.77 6.05
N GLU A 531 -34.70 45.81 5.99
CA GLU A 531 -34.34 47.24 6.08
C GLU A 531 -34.57 47.78 7.52
N PRO A 532 -34.45 49.10 7.82
CA PRO A 532 -33.22 49.88 7.99
C PRO A 532 -33.11 50.50 9.41
N VAL A 533 -31.92 50.94 9.82
CA VAL A 533 -31.68 51.70 11.07
C VAL A 533 -31.44 53.19 10.76
N PRO A 534 -32.01 54.15 11.53
CA PRO A 534 -31.84 55.58 11.26
C PRO A 534 -30.73 56.26 12.09
N GLY A 535 -30.04 57.21 11.46
CA GLY A 535 -29.65 58.51 12.06
C GLY A 535 -28.41 58.58 12.96
N GLY A 536 -27.33 59.18 12.45
CA GLY A 536 -26.27 59.79 13.27
C GLY A 536 -26.44 61.31 13.43
N PRO A 537 -25.65 61.98 14.30
CA PRO A 537 -25.34 63.41 14.22
C PRO A 537 -23.84 63.70 13.94
N PRO A 538 -23.45 64.97 13.64
CA PRO A 538 -22.44 65.25 12.60
C PRO A 538 -21.11 65.89 13.05
N SER A 539 -20.15 65.85 12.11
CA SER A 539 -19.12 66.85 11.72
C SER A 539 -18.02 67.33 12.69
N GLY A 540 -16.76 67.24 12.21
CA GLY A 540 -15.60 68.04 12.63
C GLY A 540 -14.33 67.74 11.81
N GLU A 541 -14.06 68.52 10.76
CA GLU A 541 -12.77 68.66 10.04
C GLU A 541 -11.88 69.76 10.71
N PRO A 542 -10.70 70.18 10.18
CA PRO A 542 -9.49 69.47 9.68
C PRO A 542 -8.18 70.10 10.22
N VAL A 543 -6.99 69.49 10.04
CA VAL A 543 -5.69 70.24 9.90
C VAL A 543 -4.67 69.47 9.05
N LEU A 544 -4.08 70.17 8.08
CA LEU A 544 -2.93 69.82 7.24
C LEU A 544 -1.61 70.32 7.86
N ASP A 545 -0.49 69.60 7.68
CA ASP A 545 0.77 70.13 7.12
C ASP A 545 1.85 69.03 6.94
N GLU A 546 2.57 69.13 5.82
CA GLU A 546 3.62 68.22 5.29
C GLU A 546 5.07 68.57 5.81
N PRO A 547 6.23 68.23 5.14
CA PRO A 547 6.75 66.98 4.51
C PRO A 547 8.23 66.62 4.90
N VAL A 548 8.81 65.61 4.20
CA VAL A 548 10.24 65.45 3.69
C VAL A 548 11.12 64.37 4.40
N PRO A 549 12.04 63.57 3.74
CA PRO A 549 12.17 63.05 2.36
C PRO A 549 12.64 61.55 2.15
N HIS A 550 12.42 61.05 0.92
CA HIS A 550 13.13 60.08 0.01
C HIS A 550 14.20 59.05 0.46
N ALA A 551 14.07 57.79 -0.04
CA ALA A 551 14.95 57.11 -1.04
C ALA A 551 14.46 55.66 -1.35
N PRO A 552 14.82 55.02 -2.50
CA PRO A 552 13.99 54.04 -3.21
C PRO A 552 14.36 52.54 -3.04
N GLU A 553 13.42 51.68 -3.43
CA GLU A 553 13.54 50.21 -3.56
C GLU A 553 14.35 49.79 -4.81
N GLU A 554 15.25 48.81 -4.64
CA GLU A 554 15.81 47.99 -5.72
C GLU A 554 15.61 46.50 -5.40
N SER A 555 15.32 45.79 -6.48
CA SER A 555 15.06 44.35 -6.65
C SER A 555 16.15 43.42 -6.14
N TYR A 556 15.76 42.32 -5.49
CA TYR A 556 16.63 41.16 -5.24
C TYR A 556 16.24 40.00 -6.17
N GLU A 557 17.10 39.74 -7.15
CA GLU A 557 17.12 38.50 -7.95
C GLU A 557 18.02 37.44 -7.28
N ASN A 558 17.59 36.20 -7.42
CA ASN A 558 18.18 34.96 -6.92
C ASN A 558 19.34 34.48 -7.83
N PRO A 559 20.59 34.31 -7.34
CA PRO A 559 21.71 33.91 -8.19
C PRO A 559 22.17 32.48 -7.91
N PHE A 560 21.73 31.49 -8.69
CA PHE A 560 22.47 30.23 -8.88
C PHE A 560 22.10 29.56 -10.21
N LEU A 561 22.50 30.16 -11.33
CA LEU A 561 22.70 29.47 -12.61
C LEU A 561 23.80 30.19 -13.42
N ALA A 562 24.67 29.38 -14.03
CA ALA A 562 25.71 29.70 -15.02
C ALA A 562 27.08 30.21 -14.53
N ALA A 563 28.09 29.32 -14.53
CA ALA A 563 29.18 29.34 -15.51
C ALA A 563 30.35 28.42 -15.09
N SER A 564 30.77 27.50 -15.98
CA SER A 564 32.13 27.57 -16.57
C SER A 564 32.38 26.43 -17.56
N SER A 565 32.73 26.83 -18.79
CA SER A 565 33.38 26.04 -19.83
C SER A 565 34.45 26.92 -20.49
N SER A 566 35.36 26.29 -21.26
CA SER A 566 36.65 26.76 -21.84
C SER A 566 37.83 26.63 -20.86
N TRP A 567 38.92 25.93 -21.19
CA TRP A 567 39.97 26.33 -22.15
C TRP A 567 40.69 25.12 -22.82
N THR A 568 41.22 25.34 -24.04
CA THR A 568 42.21 24.51 -24.75
C THR A 568 43.52 25.29 -24.94
N ASP A 569 44.67 24.68 -24.64
CA ASP A 569 45.87 24.48 -25.51
C ASP A 569 47.16 24.09 -24.73
N VAL A 570 47.95 23.22 -25.37
CA VAL A 570 49.16 22.41 -25.00
C VAL A 570 50.43 23.23 -25.42
N PRO A 571 51.76 22.97 -25.08
CA PRO A 571 52.44 21.66 -24.93
C PRO A 571 53.68 21.48 -24.00
N ASP A 572 54.02 20.22 -23.69
CA ASP A 572 55.32 19.53 -23.96
C ASP A 572 55.53 18.26 -23.09
N GLU A 573 56.08 17.20 -23.71
CA GLU A 573 56.38 15.82 -23.22
C GLU A 573 57.91 15.56 -23.32
N PRO A 574 58.51 14.36 -23.02
CA PRO A 574 58.27 13.27 -22.05
C PRO A 574 59.63 12.78 -21.39
N PRO A 575 59.82 11.55 -20.82
CA PRO A 575 59.83 10.25 -21.57
C PRO A 575 59.22 9.01 -20.87
N ALA A 576 58.85 8.03 -21.72
CA ALA A 576 58.37 6.66 -21.44
C ALA A 576 59.56 5.63 -21.30
N PRO A 577 59.43 4.27 -21.29
CA PRO A 577 58.67 3.45 -22.27
C PRO A 577 58.05 2.09 -21.81
N GLY A 578 57.11 1.60 -22.62
CA GLY A 578 56.68 0.19 -22.69
C GLY A 578 55.66 -0.08 -23.81
N ARG A 579 56.14 -0.42 -25.01
CA ARG A 579 55.41 -0.64 -26.28
C ARG A 579 54.87 -2.08 -26.44
N THR A 580 53.75 -2.23 -27.18
CA THR A 580 53.60 -2.88 -28.53
C THR A 580 52.13 -2.75 -28.99
N THR A 581 51.74 -1.84 -29.91
CA THR A 581 51.56 -1.96 -31.40
C THR A 581 50.56 -3.05 -31.84
N ALA A 582 49.52 -2.84 -32.67
CA ALA A 582 49.36 -1.95 -33.84
C ALA A 582 47.87 -1.65 -34.19
N ASP A 583 47.66 -0.59 -35.00
CA ASP A 583 46.41 0.07 -35.46
C ASP A 583 46.32 0.00 -37.03
N PRO A 584 45.40 0.67 -37.77
CA PRO A 584 44.10 0.23 -38.28
C PRO A 584 43.98 0.40 -39.83
N GLN A 585 42.78 0.16 -40.42
CA GLN A 585 42.13 1.08 -41.40
C GLN A 585 40.86 0.50 -42.08
N HIS A 586 39.94 1.45 -42.32
CA HIS A 586 38.89 1.53 -43.34
C HIS A 586 37.46 0.98 -43.09
N ALA A 587 36.54 1.93 -43.21
CA ALA A 587 35.10 1.84 -43.31
C ALA A 587 34.65 1.08 -44.57
N ASP A 588 33.52 0.38 -44.48
CA ASP A 588 32.55 0.38 -45.57
C ASP A 588 31.13 0.02 -45.07
N SER A 589 30.19 0.77 -45.66
CA SER A 589 28.76 0.61 -45.61
C SER A 589 28.33 -0.55 -46.50
N THR A 590 27.44 -1.44 -46.04
CA THR A 590 26.58 -2.23 -46.94
C THR A 590 25.29 -2.67 -46.25
N TYR A 591 24.17 -2.02 -46.62
CA TYR A 591 22.85 -2.64 -46.69
C TYR A 591 22.86 -3.71 -47.80
N PRO A 592 22.22 -4.88 -47.62
CA PRO A 592 21.86 -5.73 -48.75
C PRO A 592 20.47 -5.34 -49.27
N ALA A 593 20.46 -4.99 -50.56
CA ALA A 593 19.29 -4.95 -51.41
C ALA A 593 18.73 -6.37 -51.61
N ASP A 594 17.40 -6.51 -51.54
CA ASP A 594 16.60 -7.43 -52.38
C ASP A 594 15.13 -7.35 -51.96
N MET A 595 14.41 -6.35 -52.49
CA MET A 595 12.94 -6.30 -52.49
C MET A 595 12.45 -5.56 -53.75
N ASP A 596 12.90 -6.03 -54.92
CA ASP A 596 12.31 -5.68 -56.21
C ASP A 596 11.98 -6.97 -56.98
N ARG A 597 10.95 -7.66 -56.51
CA ARG A 597 10.25 -8.68 -57.29
C ARG A 597 8.88 -8.88 -56.66
N TYR A 598 7.85 -8.29 -57.28
CA TYR A 598 6.40 -8.57 -57.19
C TYR A 598 5.55 -7.30 -57.30
N LEU A 599 5.83 -6.45 -58.29
CA LEU A 599 4.84 -5.51 -58.81
C LEU A 599 5.07 -5.34 -60.32
N GLN A 600 4.37 -6.14 -61.13
CA GLN A 600 3.81 -5.78 -62.44
C GLN A 600 3.09 -6.99 -63.05
N GLU A 601 1.96 -6.70 -63.71
CA GLU A 601 0.98 -7.61 -64.35
C GLU A 601 -0.03 -8.24 -63.37
N GLY A 602 -1.35 -8.03 -63.47
CA GLY A 602 -2.18 -7.34 -64.44
C GLY A 602 -3.62 -7.27 -63.93
N ASP A 603 -4.34 -6.28 -64.45
CA ASP A 603 -5.74 -5.96 -64.17
C ASP A 603 -6.71 -7.00 -64.77
N GLU A 604 -7.91 -7.06 -64.18
CA GLU A 604 -9.19 -7.59 -64.71
C GLU A 604 -9.49 -9.12 -64.69
N LEU A 605 -10.24 -9.56 -63.66
CA LEU A 605 -11.65 -10.07 -63.72
C LEU A 605 -11.96 -11.10 -62.60
N GLY A 606 -12.95 -10.79 -61.76
CA GLY A 606 -13.68 -11.78 -60.96
C GLY A 606 -14.12 -11.29 -59.58
N GLN A 607 -15.35 -10.76 -59.48
CA GLN A 607 -16.02 -10.40 -58.23
C GLN A 607 -16.18 -11.62 -57.30
N ALA A 608 -15.63 -11.54 -56.08
CA ALA A 608 -15.98 -12.40 -54.95
C ALA A 608 -16.79 -11.58 -53.92
N PRO A 609 -17.87 -12.15 -53.33
CA PRO A 609 -18.73 -11.42 -52.41
C PRO A 609 -18.03 -11.21 -51.05
N PRO A 610 -18.44 -10.19 -50.26
CA PRO A 610 -17.80 -9.89 -48.97
C PRO A 610 -18.03 -11.01 -47.94
N PRO A 611 -17.12 -11.19 -46.97
CA PRO A 611 -17.24 -12.21 -45.94
C PRO A 611 -18.44 -11.93 -45.03
N GLN A 612 -19.20 -12.99 -44.71
CA GLN A 612 -20.33 -12.95 -43.79
C GLN A 612 -19.85 -12.64 -42.36
N ALA A 613 -20.59 -11.78 -41.67
CA ALA A 613 -20.40 -11.51 -40.25
C ALA A 613 -20.59 -12.78 -39.41
N PRO A 614 -19.83 -12.97 -38.31
CA PRO A 614 -20.02 -14.11 -37.42
C PRO A 614 -21.39 -14.02 -36.72
N PRO A 615 -22.05 -15.16 -36.42
CA PRO A 615 -23.33 -15.15 -35.75
C PRO A 615 -23.19 -14.62 -34.31
N SER A 616 -24.02 -13.62 -34.00
CA SER A 616 -24.28 -13.15 -32.63
C SER A 616 -24.75 -14.30 -31.75
N GLY A 617 -23.95 -14.64 -30.74
CA GLY A 617 -24.32 -15.61 -29.70
C GLY A 617 -25.47 -15.09 -28.81
N PRO A 618 -26.15 -16.00 -28.09
CA PRO A 618 -27.33 -15.64 -27.30
C PRO A 618 -26.96 -14.72 -26.13
N ALA A 619 -27.80 -13.70 -25.91
CA ALA A 619 -27.75 -12.82 -24.76
C ALA A 619 -27.91 -13.63 -23.46
N TYR A 620 -26.95 -13.48 -22.55
CA TYR A 620 -27.03 -14.05 -21.21
C TYR A 620 -27.99 -13.18 -20.38
N SER A 621 -29.22 -13.65 -20.18
CA SER A 621 -30.17 -13.08 -19.24
C SER A 621 -29.86 -13.62 -17.84
N GLY A 622 -29.19 -12.81 -17.02
CA GLY A 622 -29.09 -13.06 -15.57
C GLY A 622 -30.47 -12.96 -14.90
N PRO A 623 -30.66 -13.59 -13.73
CA PRO A 623 -31.93 -13.52 -13.01
C PRO A 623 -32.19 -12.10 -12.46
N SER A 624 -33.42 -11.63 -12.60
CA SER A 624 -33.92 -10.40 -11.97
C SER A 624 -34.00 -10.53 -10.44
N PRO A 625 -33.85 -9.43 -9.69
CA PRO A 625 -33.87 -9.44 -8.23
C PRO A 625 -35.30 -9.59 -7.71
N GLU A 626 -35.55 -10.62 -6.91
CA GLU A 626 -36.74 -10.69 -6.06
C GLU A 626 -36.50 -9.85 -4.80
N GLY A 627 -37.37 -8.87 -4.59
CA GLY A 627 -37.37 -8.04 -3.39
C GLY A 627 -37.86 -8.81 -2.17
N SER A 628 -37.07 -8.79 -1.10
CA SER A 628 -37.50 -9.21 0.24
C SER A 628 -37.78 -8.00 1.11
N ALA A 629 -39.02 -7.93 1.58
CA ALA A 629 -39.56 -6.93 2.48
C ALA A 629 -38.80 -6.83 3.82
N GLN A 630 -38.73 -5.61 4.34
CA GLN A 630 -38.34 -5.30 5.71
C GLN A 630 -39.15 -6.12 6.72
N GLN A 631 -38.48 -6.88 7.58
CA GLN A 631 -39.04 -7.33 8.85
C GLN A 631 -38.36 -6.54 9.97
N GLY A 632 -39.17 -5.80 10.74
CA GLY A 632 -38.70 -5.06 11.91
C GLY A 632 -38.30 -5.97 13.07
N PRO A 633 -37.67 -5.42 14.12
CA PRO A 633 -37.16 -6.19 15.25
C PRO A 633 -38.29 -6.79 16.11
N PRO A 634 -38.05 -7.95 16.75
CA PRO A 634 -39.02 -8.58 17.66
C PRO A 634 -39.18 -7.79 18.98
N PRO A 635 -40.34 -7.92 19.66
CA PRO A 635 -40.60 -7.24 20.93
C PRO A 635 -39.77 -7.84 22.09
N PRO A 636 -39.51 -7.06 23.17
CA PRO A 636 -38.75 -7.54 24.31
C PRO A 636 -39.54 -8.57 25.14
N PRO A 637 -38.86 -9.49 25.84
CA PRO A 637 -39.52 -10.48 26.69
C PRO A 637 -40.14 -9.83 27.94
N GLU A 638 -41.38 -10.20 28.21
CA GLU A 638 -42.14 -9.85 29.41
C GLU A 638 -41.48 -10.43 30.66
N GLY A 639 -41.15 -9.56 31.63
CA GLY A 639 -40.62 -9.96 32.92
C GLY A 639 -41.71 -10.51 33.84
N GLU A 640 -41.42 -11.64 34.48
CA GLU A 640 -42.14 -12.10 35.67
C GLU A 640 -41.89 -11.11 36.81
N GLY A 641 -42.99 -10.60 37.38
CA GLY A 641 -42.95 -9.67 38.49
C GLY A 641 -42.83 -10.35 39.84
N GLU A 642 -41.99 -9.78 40.70
CA GLU A 642 -42.27 -9.68 42.12
C GLU A 642 -42.28 -8.19 42.52
N ARG A 643 -43.45 -7.71 42.95
CA ARG A 643 -43.66 -6.50 43.79
C ARG A 643 -43.84 -6.99 45.23
N PRO A 644 -43.52 -6.23 46.29
CA PRO A 644 -43.99 -4.85 46.55
C PRO A 644 -42.89 -3.92 47.12
N ASP A 645 -43.02 -2.61 47.35
CA ASP A 645 -44.15 -1.88 47.92
C ASP A 645 -44.04 -0.36 47.66
N HIS A 646 -45.19 0.29 47.69
CA HIS A 646 -45.42 1.72 47.59
C HIS A 646 -45.05 2.46 48.89
N ASP A 647 -44.48 3.67 48.82
CA ASP A 647 -45.24 4.89 49.16
C ASP A 647 -44.47 6.22 48.94
N ARG A 648 -45.12 7.09 48.15
CA ARG A 648 -45.37 8.53 48.32
C ARG A 648 -44.32 9.61 47.99
N ARG A 649 -44.66 10.34 46.90
CA ARG A 649 -45.16 11.75 46.80
C ARG A 649 -44.26 12.83 47.44
N PHE A 650 -43.93 13.95 46.80
CA PHE A 650 -44.62 14.76 45.78
C PHE A 650 -43.60 15.43 44.85
#